data_AF-A0A951VMC8-F1
#
_entry.id   AF-A0A951VMC8-F1
#
_cell.length_a   1.000
_cell.length_b   1.000
_cell.length_c   1.000
_cell.angle_alpha   90.00
_cell.angle_beta   90.00
_cell.angle_gamma   90.00
#
_symmetry.space_group_name_H-M   'P 1'
#
loop_
_entity.id
_entity.type
_entity.pdbx_description
1 polymer ?
#
loop_
_entity_poly.entity_id
_entity_poly.type
_entity_poly.pdbx_seq_one_letter_code
_entity_poly.pdbx_strand_id
1 'polypeptide(L)'
;MKKHIFLFGFLMSVFCLNAQEKMYLHLAGKTTLGAPVTSTDSVYFSNDGTTAFFKILGTEYSFPVSEIDSITFGPDSQTIGVIFEEETVRIINPLAFEGVAVNAVGAKVTVNATTSVQDINFRLSGSTSDGMFKTYTTKRYNLILDGVSITNPEGPPLNLQSKKKTTIFLADGTTNTLTDGSQYAPAPNGEDQKATLFSEAKLIFKGSGSLIVNGLGNAQHGIRSDDEIEIEDGTITVSSAVLDGIHGKDGFFMKGGTVQVTATGDGIDADGGIMEISGGNISMQLASAGVKGLSADSTIMISGGTINITMNGNQSKGIKGDQDILLSGGQITIHTTGDAVLEPSGSGFDPSYCTAIKAEGSVNLSGAELTITSSGKAGKGISADADIVMTGGTVNITSTGIGAVYTNPSGQADAYVATCLTADNDIKLLGGQLTTSSSGKAGKGVSADRHILIGTAETSPTIQITTSGARLLVSGSGSNANYAEAKAMKADVDVIIENGNITISSSDDGIKAENSITINNCVLDILNSVEGVEAPFITFNGGNIHIKSSDDCINATFGFGGEGNDGSLATFNDGYIVVNTTGGDGIDSNGNVLITGGTIIVHGPPYSPEVGLDYNGTCNVNGGFLVISGTNSFMTQAPSNTSAQYSLKITFYQQLSSSTLFHIQNAAGEDMLTFQPKRNYYSIVFSSDMVVPGTGYAIYTGGSHSGTVTDGLYSGGTYSGGTLRKTFNVSAKVTNVSF
;
A
#
# COMPACT_ATOMS: atom_id res chain seq x y z
N MET A 1 -77.53 47.87 -43.88
CA MET A 1 -77.25 49.20 -43.29
C MET A 1 -75.92 49.11 -42.54
N LYS A 2 -74.89 49.83 -43.02
CA LYS A 2 -73.61 50.23 -42.37
C LYS A 2 -72.59 49.18 -41.83
N LYS A 3 -71.48 49.07 -42.60
CA LYS A 3 -70.03 49.17 -42.25
C LYS A 3 -69.35 48.17 -41.26
N HIS A 4 -68.55 47.28 -41.85
CA HIS A 4 -67.06 47.10 -41.74
C HIS A 4 -66.29 46.97 -40.41
N ILE A 5 -65.37 45.98 -40.43
CA ILE A 5 -63.98 45.89 -39.91
C ILE A 5 -63.69 44.83 -38.81
N PHE A 6 -62.76 43.92 -39.16
CA PHE A 6 -61.99 43.01 -38.32
C PHE A 6 -61.15 43.77 -37.27
N LEU A 7 -61.08 43.29 -36.03
CA LEU A 7 -59.88 43.55 -35.20
C LEU A 7 -59.66 42.48 -34.12
N PHE A 8 -58.41 42.02 -34.09
CA PHE A 8 -57.72 41.19 -33.10
C PHE A 8 -57.77 41.80 -31.68
N GLY A 9 -57.78 40.95 -30.64
CA GLY A 9 -57.46 41.33 -29.27
C GLY A 9 -57.88 40.24 -28.27
N PHE A 10 -57.12 39.85 -27.25
CA PHE A 10 -55.81 40.26 -26.77
C PHE A 10 -55.41 39.14 -25.78
N LEU A 11 -54.22 38.55 -25.96
CA LEU A 11 -53.60 37.68 -24.97
C LEU A 11 -53.20 38.58 -23.80
N MET A 12 -53.95 38.56 -22.70
CA MET A 12 -53.59 39.32 -21.50
C MET A 12 -52.50 38.54 -20.74
N SER A 13 -51.25 38.78 -21.11
CA SER A 13 -50.09 38.47 -20.29
C SER A 13 -50.14 39.36 -19.05
N VAL A 14 -50.47 38.78 -17.89
CA VAL A 14 -50.16 39.39 -16.60
C VAL A 14 -48.64 39.28 -16.43
N PHE A 15 -47.92 40.31 -16.87
CA PHE A 15 -46.55 40.53 -16.41
C PHE A 15 -46.63 40.83 -14.91
N CYS A 16 -46.22 39.89 -14.08
CA CYS A 16 -45.74 40.21 -12.74
C CYS A 16 -44.46 41.04 -12.91
N LEU A 17 -44.60 42.37 -12.88
CA LEU A 17 -43.50 43.27 -12.56
C LEU A 17 -43.26 43.17 -11.05
N ASN A 18 -42.32 42.32 -10.65
CA ASN A 18 -41.58 42.40 -9.39
C ASN A 18 -40.10 42.36 -9.80
N ALA A 19 -39.15 43.16 -9.31
CA ALA A 19 -39.13 44.38 -8.51
C ALA A 19 -37.73 44.97 -8.80
N GLN A 20 -37.57 46.28 -8.88
CA GLN A 20 -36.22 46.87 -8.87
C GLN A 20 -35.73 46.92 -7.43
N GLU A 21 -34.67 46.18 -7.12
CA GLU A 21 -34.26 45.98 -5.72
C GLU A 21 -32.93 46.66 -5.37
N LYS A 22 -32.11 47.04 -6.36
CA LYS A 22 -30.94 47.91 -6.14
C LYS A 22 -30.79 49.03 -7.17
N MET A 23 -30.38 50.20 -6.66
CA MET A 23 -29.80 51.30 -7.44
C MET A 23 -28.29 51.05 -7.55
N TYR A 24 -27.76 51.08 -8.77
CA TYR A 24 -26.34 50.93 -9.05
C TYR A 24 -25.75 52.26 -9.50
N LEU A 25 -24.75 52.73 -8.76
CA LEU A 25 -23.95 53.90 -9.09
C LEU A 25 -22.68 53.45 -9.81
N HIS A 26 -22.59 53.74 -11.11
CA HIS A 26 -21.41 53.45 -11.92
C HIS A 26 -20.47 54.65 -11.90
N LEU A 27 -19.26 54.44 -11.40
CA LEU A 27 -18.21 55.44 -11.32
C LEU A 27 -17.23 55.31 -12.49
N ALA A 28 -16.70 56.44 -12.96
CA ALA A 28 -15.74 56.53 -14.05
C ALA A 28 -14.45 55.70 -13.81
N GLY A 29 -14.11 55.44 -12.55
CA GLY A 29 -12.99 54.57 -12.13
C GLY A 29 -13.30 53.06 -12.18
N LYS A 30 -14.16 52.60 -13.11
CA LYS A 30 -14.56 51.18 -13.28
C LYS A 30 -15.13 50.52 -12.01
N THR A 31 -15.73 51.30 -11.12
CA THR A 31 -16.34 50.78 -9.88
C THR A 31 -17.85 50.99 -9.93
N THR A 32 -18.62 49.97 -9.60
CA THR A 32 -20.08 50.03 -9.48
C THR A 32 -20.48 49.76 -8.04
N LEU A 33 -21.24 50.66 -7.42
CA LEU A 33 -21.72 50.55 -6.05
C LEU A 33 -23.23 50.32 -6.03
N GLY A 34 -23.70 49.24 -5.40
CA GLY A 34 -25.12 48.94 -5.27
C GLY A 34 -25.68 49.37 -3.93
N ALA A 35 -26.83 50.05 -3.95
CA ALA A 35 -27.61 50.45 -2.79
C ALA A 35 -29.03 49.86 -2.88
N PRO A 36 -29.57 49.24 -1.81
CA PRO A 36 -30.97 48.84 -1.80
C PRO A 36 -31.87 50.07 -2.02
N VAL A 37 -32.79 49.98 -2.98
CA VAL A 37 -33.73 51.09 -3.27
C VAL A 37 -34.56 51.42 -2.02
N THR A 38 -34.97 50.39 -1.28
CA THR A 38 -35.72 50.50 -0.02
C THR A 38 -34.95 51.21 1.11
N SER A 39 -33.62 51.26 1.00
CA SER A 39 -32.75 51.87 1.99
C SER A 39 -32.21 53.24 1.56
N THR A 40 -32.60 53.71 0.37
CA THR A 40 -32.21 55.01 -0.18
C THR A 40 -33.28 56.05 0.17
N ASP A 41 -32.95 57.00 1.05
CA ASP A 41 -33.85 58.07 1.52
C ASP A 41 -33.95 59.20 0.48
N SER A 42 -32.81 59.71 0.01
CA SER A 42 -32.77 60.81 -0.95
C SER A 42 -31.51 60.82 -1.80
N VAL A 43 -31.63 61.30 -3.04
CA VAL A 43 -30.49 61.66 -3.92
C VAL A 43 -30.65 63.12 -4.35
N TYR A 44 -29.64 63.95 -4.12
CA TYR A 44 -29.66 65.39 -4.47
C TYR A 44 -28.26 65.91 -4.81
N PHE A 45 -28.16 67.15 -5.28
CA PHE A 45 -26.90 67.76 -5.69
C PHE A 45 -26.54 68.97 -4.80
N SER A 46 -25.24 69.29 -4.72
CA SER A 46 -24.78 70.56 -4.16
C SER A 46 -25.34 71.75 -4.95
N ASN A 47 -25.35 72.93 -4.32
CA ASN A 47 -25.88 74.16 -4.95
C ASN A 47 -25.17 74.54 -6.25
N ASP A 48 -23.89 74.19 -6.39
CA ASP A 48 -23.07 74.41 -7.60
C ASP A 48 -23.14 73.23 -8.60
N GLY A 49 -23.87 72.17 -8.28
CA GLY A 49 -24.06 70.98 -9.11
C GLY A 49 -22.83 70.09 -9.26
N THR A 50 -21.76 70.32 -8.50
CA THR A 50 -20.49 69.59 -8.64
C THR A 50 -20.44 68.28 -7.86
N THR A 51 -21.30 68.13 -6.84
CA THR A 51 -21.34 66.95 -5.95
C THR A 51 -22.76 66.37 -5.90
N ALA A 52 -22.88 65.06 -6.03
CA ALA A 52 -24.10 64.30 -5.77
C ALA A 52 -24.05 63.67 -4.38
N PHE A 53 -25.14 63.79 -3.63
CA PHE A 53 -25.33 63.23 -2.30
C PHE A 53 -26.36 62.11 -2.36
N PHE A 54 -26.03 60.97 -1.75
CA PHE A 54 -26.87 59.79 -1.64
C PHE A 54 -27.05 59.49 -0.15
N LYS A 55 -28.28 59.65 0.36
CA LYS A 55 -28.60 59.31 1.74
C LYS A 55 -29.12 57.89 1.80
N ILE A 56 -28.29 56.96 2.28
CA ILE A 56 -28.54 55.52 2.30
C ILE A 56 -28.38 55.02 3.74
N LEU A 57 -29.38 54.30 4.26
CA LEU A 57 -29.40 53.81 5.66
C LEU A 57 -29.12 54.93 6.70
N GLY A 58 -29.62 56.14 6.44
CA GLY A 58 -29.42 57.30 7.30
C GLY A 58 -28.02 57.92 7.26
N THR A 59 -27.09 57.36 6.46
CA THR A 59 -25.75 57.92 6.22
C THR A 59 -25.73 58.63 4.87
N GLU A 60 -25.08 59.79 4.81
CA GLU A 60 -24.92 60.58 3.60
C GLU A 60 -23.58 60.27 2.94
N TYR A 61 -23.62 59.86 1.68
CA TYR A 61 -22.46 59.58 0.85
C TYR A 61 -22.37 60.62 -0.27
N SER A 62 -21.21 61.24 -0.44
CA SER A 62 -21.00 62.27 -1.46
C SER A 62 -20.03 61.78 -2.54
N PHE A 63 -20.38 62.01 -3.80
CA PHE A 63 -19.54 61.69 -4.96
C PHE A 63 -19.46 62.92 -5.87
N PRO A 64 -18.27 63.29 -6.38
CA PRO A 64 -18.17 64.28 -7.44
C PRO A 64 -19.00 63.84 -8.65
N VAL A 65 -19.82 64.73 -9.20
CA VAL A 65 -20.63 64.42 -10.39
C VAL A 65 -19.75 64.03 -11.57
N SER A 66 -18.54 64.58 -11.65
CA SER A 66 -17.53 64.21 -12.66
C SER A 66 -17.03 62.77 -12.55
N GLU A 67 -17.19 62.12 -11.40
CA GLU A 67 -16.82 60.72 -11.19
C GLU A 67 -17.98 59.75 -11.42
N ILE A 68 -19.21 60.25 -11.57
CA ILE A 68 -20.38 59.41 -11.85
C ILE A 68 -20.53 59.28 -13.36
N ASP A 69 -20.43 58.06 -13.87
CA ASP A 69 -20.68 57.74 -15.27
C ASP A 69 -22.19 57.57 -15.52
N SER A 70 -22.84 56.69 -14.74
CA SER A 70 -24.27 56.45 -14.88
C SER A 70 -24.90 55.92 -13.59
N ILE A 71 -26.23 56.01 -13.49
CA ILE A 71 -27.03 55.37 -12.46
C ILE A 71 -28.00 54.42 -13.16
N THR A 72 -27.99 53.15 -12.77
CA THR A 72 -28.93 52.15 -13.27
C THR A 72 -29.66 51.49 -12.11
N PHE A 73 -30.66 50.69 -12.43
CA PHE A 73 -31.43 49.97 -11.42
C PHE A 73 -31.61 48.54 -11.90
N GLY A 74 -31.33 47.59 -11.01
CA GLY A 74 -31.22 46.18 -11.37
C GLY A 74 -31.63 45.23 -10.25
N PRO A 75 -31.37 43.93 -10.44
CA PRO A 75 -31.70 42.91 -9.44
C PRO A 75 -30.87 43.11 -8.16
N ASP A 76 -31.41 42.63 -7.03
CA ASP A 76 -30.67 42.51 -5.77
C ASP A 76 -29.64 41.38 -5.87
N SER A 77 -28.48 41.70 -6.44
CA SER A 77 -27.35 40.80 -6.44
C SER A 77 -26.64 40.85 -5.09
N GLN A 78 -26.20 39.68 -4.62
CA GLN A 78 -25.26 39.55 -3.50
C GLN A 78 -23.87 39.07 -3.96
N THR A 79 -23.63 39.08 -5.27
CA THR A 79 -22.34 38.68 -5.86
C THR A 79 -21.53 39.92 -6.19
N ILE A 80 -20.39 40.05 -5.51
CA ILE A 80 -19.40 41.07 -5.76
C ILE A 80 -18.49 40.58 -6.89
N GLY A 81 -18.43 41.31 -8.00
CA GLY A 81 -17.57 41.02 -9.13
C GLY A 81 -16.25 41.77 -9.02
N VAL A 82 -15.14 41.05 -9.16
CA VAL A 82 -13.78 41.60 -9.25
C VAL A 82 -13.17 41.09 -10.56
N ILE A 83 -13.08 41.99 -11.55
CA ILE A 83 -12.60 41.66 -12.89
C ILE A 83 -11.22 42.29 -13.08
N PHE A 84 -10.19 41.46 -13.18
CA PHE A 84 -8.83 41.90 -13.43
C PHE A 84 -8.64 42.26 -14.91
N GLU A 85 -8.15 43.48 -15.15
CA GLU A 85 -7.92 44.05 -16.47
C GLU A 85 -6.48 44.57 -16.52
N GLU A 86 -5.53 43.62 -16.61
CA GLU A 86 -4.08 43.86 -16.62
C GLU A 86 -3.60 44.53 -15.33
N GLU A 87 -3.27 45.82 -15.37
CA GLU A 87 -2.77 46.59 -14.23
C GLU A 87 -3.89 47.16 -13.35
N THR A 88 -5.15 47.04 -13.79
CA THR A 88 -6.32 47.61 -13.12
C THR A 88 -7.37 46.57 -12.80
N VAL A 89 -8.38 46.97 -12.03
CA VAL A 89 -9.52 46.12 -11.69
C VAL A 89 -10.82 46.88 -11.91
N ARG A 90 -11.82 46.19 -12.45
CA ARG A 90 -13.20 46.63 -12.47
C ARG A 90 -13.96 45.95 -11.32
N ILE A 91 -14.60 46.76 -10.48
CA ILE A 91 -15.30 46.29 -9.28
C ILE A 91 -16.81 46.48 -9.47
N ILE A 92 -17.58 45.43 -9.21
CA ILE A 92 -19.03 45.50 -9.09
C ILE A 92 -19.35 45.08 -7.65
N ASN A 93 -19.73 46.03 -6.80
CA ASN A 93 -20.01 45.79 -5.40
C ASN A 93 -21.48 46.12 -5.08
N PRO A 94 -22.40 45.15 -5.24
CA PRO A 94 -23.80 45.32 -4.86
C PRO A 94 -24.02 45.54 -3.36
N LEU A 95 -23.02 45.29 -2.51
CA LEU A 95 -23.09 45.36 -1.05
C LEU A 95 -22.30 46.55 -0.47
N ALA A 96 -21.96 47.53 -1.32
CA ALA A 96 -21.13 48.68 -0.96
C ALA A 96 -21.64 49.47 0.24
N PHE A 97 -22.96 49.61 0.35
CA PHE A 97 -23.61 50.30 1.47
C PHE A 97 -24.17 49.35 2.53
N GLU A 98 -23.91 48.05 2.41
CA GLU A 98 -24.39 46.99 3.30
C GLU A 98 -23.25 46.37 4.12
N GLY A 99 -22.18 47.13 4.33
CA GLY A 99 -21.05 46.75 5.18
C GLY A 99 -19.95 45.96 4.49
N VAL A 100 -19.88 45.96 3.16
CA VAL A 100 -18.77 45.35 2.40
C VAL A 100 -18.01 46.41 1.62
N ALA A 101 -16.79 46.74 2.08
CA ALA A 101 -15.87 47.63 1.38
C ALA A 101 -14.90 46.80 0.52
N VAL A 102 -14.74 47.20 -0.75
CA VAL A 102 -13.77 46.61 -1.68
C VAL A 102 -12.85 47.73 -2.16
N ASN A 103 -11.61 47.69 -1.72
CA ASN A 103 -10.60 48.69 -2.08
C ASN A 103 -9.60 48.07 -3.04
N ALA A 104 -9.11 48.87 -4.00
CA ALA A 104 -8.07 48.44 -4.92
C ALA A 104 -7.00 49.53 -5.10
N VAL A 105 -5.74 49.09 -5.12
CA VAL A 105 -4.59 49.90 -5.55
C VAL A 105 -3.92 49.14 -6.69
N GLY A 106 -4.03 49.66 -7.92
CA GLY A 106 -3.76 48.87 -9.12
C GLY A 106 -4.66 47.62 -9.16
N ALA A 107 -4.06 46.45 -9.40
CA ALA A 107 -4.74 45.16 -9.35
C ALA A 107 -4.64 44.46 -7.98
N LYS A 108 -4.29 45.16 -6.90
CA LYS A 108 -4.25 44.59 -5.53
C LYS A 108 -5.54 44.94 -4.78
N VAL A 109 -6.41 43.95 -4.62
CA VAL A 109 -7.77 44.07 -4.07
C VAL A 109 -7.79 43.64 -2.62
N THR A 110 -8.31 44.50 -1.74
CA THR A 110 -8.55 44.20 -0.32
C THR A 110 -10.02 44.39 0.01
N VAL A 111 -10.66 43.33 0.50
CA VAL A 111 -12.04 43.32 0.96
C VAL A 111 -12.09 43.42 2.48
N ASN A 112 -12.92 44.32 2.99
CA ASN A 112 -13.29 44.40 4.41
C ASN A 112 -14.81 44.26 4.52
N ALA A 113 -15.27 43.11 5.02
CA ALA A 113 -16.70 42.82 5.19
C ALA A 113 -17.07 42.76 6.68
N THR A 114 -17.92 43.70 7.09
CA THR A 114 -18.52 43.80 8.45
C THR A 114 -20.01 43.46 8.44
N THR A 115 -20.55 43.07 7.29
CA THR A 115 -21.96 42.78 7.07
C THR A 115 -22.49 41.61 7.91
N SER A 116 -23.81 41.58 8.10
CA SER A 116 -24.51 40.43 8.71
C SER A 116 -24.85 39.33 7.70
N VAL A 117 -24.74 39.62 6.39
CA VAL A 117 -24.98 38.67 5.29
C VAL A 117 -24.04 37.47 5.44
N GLN A 118 -24.60 36.27 5.35
CA GLN A 118 -23.85 35.02 5.37
C GLN A 118 -23.54 34.57 3.94
N ASP A 119 -22.45 33.83 3.77
CA ASP A 119 -22.10 33.17 2.51
C ASP A 119 -22.01 34.17 1.33
N ILE A 120 -21.36 35.32 1.59
CA ILE A 120 -21.11 36.40 0.62
C ILE A 120 -20.39 35.83 -0.60
N ASN A 121 -20.79 36.22 -1.81
CA ASN A 121 -20.20 35.67 -3.03
C ASN A 121 -19.24 36.70 -3.66
N PHE A 122 -17.97 36.33 -3.79
CA PHE A 122 -16.99 37.09 -4.57
C PHE A 122 -16.70 36.32 -5.85
N ARG A 123 -16.96 36.91 -7.01
CA ARG A 123 -16.63 36.32 -8.31
C ARG A 123 -15.40 37.01 -8.89
N LEU A 124 -14.33 36.24 -9.09
CA LEU A 124 -13.09 36.70 -9.69
C LEU A 124 -13.01 36.23 -11.15
N SER A 125 -12.63 37.13 -12.05
CA SER A 125 -12.37 36.80 -13.47
C SER A 125 -11.33 37.74 -14.07
N GLY A 126 -10.88 37.45 -15.29
CA GLY A 126 -9.88 38.28 -16.00
C GLY A 126 -8.45 37.95 -15.59
N SER A 127 -7.50 38.82 -15.93
CA SER A 127 -6.07 38.52 -15.74
C SER A 127 -5.22 39.71 -15.30
N THR A 128 -4.19 39.46 -14.49
CA THR A 128 -3.20 40.44 -14.05
C THR A 128 -1.83 39.82 -13.80
N SER A 129 -0.76 40.58 -14.03
CA SER A 129 0.63 40.16 -13.78
C SER A 129 1.19 40.61 -12.43
N ASP A 130 0.55 41.57 -11.76
CA ASP A 130 0.90 42.06 -10.43
C ASP A 130 -0.38 42.43 -9.67
N GLY A 131 -1.07 41.39 -9.20
CA GLY A 131 -2.33 41.54 -8.49
C GLY A 131 -2.46 40.60 -7.32
N MET A 132 -3.48 40.83 -6.52
CA MET A 132 -3.76 40.06 -5.32
C MET A 132 -5.22 40.23 -4.94
N PHE A 133 -5.82 39.21 -4.35
CA PHE A 133 -7.12 39.29 -3.70
C PHE A 133 -6.99 38.86 -2.24
N LYS A 134 -7.34 39.78 -1.34
CA LYS A 134 -7.30 39.58 0.11
C LYS A 134 -8.64 39.88 0.75
N THR A 135 -9.03 39.07 1.72
CA THR A 135 -10.32 39.15 2.39
C THR A 135 -10.20 39.19 3.91
N TYR A 136 -10.83 40.18 4.52
CA TYR A 136 -11.11 40.24 5.95
C TYR A 136 -12.62 40.20 6.16
N THR A 137 -13.10 39.13 6.79
CA THR A 137 -14.51 38.99 7.13
C THR A 137 -14.68 38.18 8.41
N THR A 138 -15.77 38.46 9.12
CA THR A 138 -16.18 37.70 10.31
C THR A 138 -17.21 36.61 9.98
N LYS A 139 -17.55 36.47 8.68
CA LYS A 139 -18.57 35.55 8.15
C LYS A 139 -17.95 34.57 7.16
N ARG A 140 -18.59 33.42 6.99
CA ARG A 140 -18.25 32.49 5.89
C ARG A 140 -18.59 33.14 4.56
N TYR A 141 -17.87 32.78 3.51
CA TYR A 141 -18.07 33.33 2.18
C TYR A 141 -17.64 32.35 1.09
N ASN A 142 -18.06 32.65 -0.13
CA ASN A 142 -17.76 31.89 -1.32
C ASN A 142 -16.86 32.71 -2.25
N LEU A 143 -15.86 32.07 -2.83
CA LEU A 143 -15.01 32.62 -3.87
C LEU A 143 -15.25 31.84 -5.17
N ILE A 144 -15.89 32.46 -6.14
CA ILE A 144 -16.15 31.89 -7.45
C ILE A 144 -14.99 32.29 -8.37
N LEU A 145 -14.18 31.31 -8.79
CA LEU A 145 -13.10 31.52 -9.74
C LEU A 145 -13.65 31.22 -11.15
N ASP A 146 -13.85 32.27 -11.94
CA ASP A 146 -14.54 32.27 -13.23
C ASP A 146 -13.60 32.70 -14.35
N GLY A 147 -12.57 31.88 -14.59
CA GLY A 147 -11.53 32.14 -15.58
C GLY A 147 -10.56 33.25 -15.15
N VAL A 148 -10.16 33.25 -13.88
CA VAL A 148 -9.22 34.25 -13.33
C VAL A 148 -7.77 33.80 -13.41
N SER A 149 -6.86 34.70 -13.80
CA SER A 149 -5.41 34.49 -13.78
C SER A 149 -4.70 35.60 -13.01
N ILE A 150 -4.10 35.29 -11.86
CA ILE A 150 -3.44 36.27 -11.00
C ILE A 150 -1.99 35.86 -10.77
N THR A 151 -1.07 36.71 -11.19
CA THR A 151 0.32 36.65 -10.74
C THR A 151 0.57 37.72 -9.68
N ASN A 152 1.26 37.36 -8.59
CA ASN A 152 1.74 38.30 -7.58
C ASN A 152 3.25 38.14 -7.39
N PRO A 153 4.09 39.00 -7.99
CA PRO A 153 5.55 38.89 -7.92
C PRO A 153 6.17 39.03 -6.53
N GLU A 154 5.41 39.54 -5.54
CA GLU A 154 5.92 39.85 -4.20
C GLU A 154 5.04 39.25 -3.10
N GLY A 155 4.26 38.21 -3.39
CA GLY A 155 3.40 37.59 -2.39
C GLY A 155 2.36 36.62 -2.94
N PRO A 156 1.34 36.29 -2.16
CA PRO A 156 0.29 35.36 -2.57
C PRO A 156 -0.74 36.04 -3.49
N PRO A 157 -1.14 35.41 -4.61
CA PRO A 157 -2.30 35.81 -5.40
C PRO A 157 -3.61 35.83 -4.62
N LEU A 158 -3.85 34.82 -3.77
CA LEU A 158 -5.02 34.74 -2.90
C LEU A 158 -4.56 34.67 -1.44
N ASN A 159 -4.89 35.69 -0.66
CA ASN A 159 -4.56 35.76 0.76
C ASN A 159 -5.81 35.89 1.63
N LEU A 160 -6.36 34.77 2.06
CA LEU A 160 -7.69 34.70 2.67
C LEU A 160 -7.56 34.78 4.21
N GLN A 161 -7.63 36.00 4.74
CA GLN A 161 -7.35 36.31 6.15
C GLN A 161 -8.55 36.10 7.09
N SER A 162 -9.63 35.51 6.58
CA SER A 162 -10.84 35.24 7.34
C SER A 162 -10.70 33.98 8.18
N LYS A 163 -10.91 34.09 9.50
CA LYS A 163 -11.00 32.94 10.43
C LYS A 163 -12.34 32.20 10.36
N LYS A 164 -12.94 32.17 9.17
CA LYS A 164 -14.21 31.51 8.87
C LYS A 164 -14.06 30.75 7.57
N LYS A 165 -14.66 29.55 7.55
CA LYS A 165 -14.73 28.66 6.40
C LYS A 165 -14.94 29.41 5.08
N THR A 166 -14.09 29.13 4.11
CA THR A 166 -14.18 29.64 2.74
C THR A 166 -14.49 28.49 1.79
N THR A 167 -15.45 28.71 0.88
CA THR A 167 -15.72 27.76 -0.21
C THR A 167 -15.30 28.36 -1.54
N ILE A 168 -14.34 27.72 -2.21
CA ILE A 168 -13.91 28.05 -3.57
C ILE A 168 -14.74 27.23 -4.56
N PHE A 169 -15.47 27.93 -5.44
CA PHE A 169 -16.19 27.35 -6.55
C PHE A 169 -15.39 27.56 -7.84
N LEU A 170 -14.91 26.47 -8.43
CA LEU A 170 -14.27 26.47 -9.74
C LEU A 170 -15.37 26.44 -10.80
N ALA A 171 -15.59 27.57 -11.48
CA ALA A 171 -16.70 27.71 -12.42
C ALA A 171 -16.55 26.75 -13.61
N ASP A 172 -17.66 26.16 -14.03
CA ASP A 172 -17.67 25.15 -15.08
C ASP A 172 -17.07 25.67 -16.40
N GLY A 173 -16.29 24.82 -17.08
CA GLY A 173 -15.62 25.17 -18.32
C GLY A 173 -14.51 26.23 -18.22
N THR A 174 -14.14 26.66 -17.01
CA THR A 174 -13.08 27.66 -16.81
C THR A 174 -11.79 27.05 -16.27
N THR A 175 -10.66 27.69 -16.60
CA THR A 175 -9.35 27.43 -16.00
C THR A 175 -8.89 28.68 -15.28
N ASN A 176 -8.53 28.51 -14.02
CA ASN A 176 -8.05 29.58 -13.15
C ASN A 176 -6.57 29.35 -12.84
N THR A 177 -5.76 30.40 -12.82
CA THR A 177 -4.31 30.29 -12.62
C THR A 177 -3.84 31.25 -11.53
N LEU A 178 -3.07 30.74 -10.57
CA LEU A 178 -2.45 31.52 -9.50
C LEU A 178 -0.94 31.30 -9.54
N THR A 179 -0.17 32.39 -9.57
CA THR A 179 1.30 32.33 -9.55
C THR A 179 1.85 33.33 -8.54
N ASP A 180 2.60 32.89 -7.54
CA ASP A 180 3.28 33.80 -6.60
C ASP A 180 4.70 34.12 -7.05
N GLY A 181 5.34 35.02 -6.31
CA GLY A 181 6.75 35.36 -6.47
C GLY A 181 7.64 34.50 -5.60
N SER A 182 8.91 34.38 -5.99
CA SER A 182 9.89 33.61 -5.21
C SER A 182 10.24 34.22 -3.86
N GLN A 183 9.94 35.51 -3.66
CA GLN A 183 10.16 36.26 -2.44
C GLN A 183 8.90 37.04 -2.08
N TYR A 184 8.44 36.89 -0.85
CA TYR A 184 7.26 37.58 -0.34
C TYR A 184 7.68 38.87 0.36
N ALA A 185 7.01 39.97 0.05
CA ALA A 185 7.11 41.20 0.82
C ALA A 185 6.58 40.97 2.25
N PRO A 186 7.08 41.68 3.26
CA PRO A 186 6.59 41.55 4.63
C PRO A 186 5.08 41.73 4.71
N ALA A 187 4.40 40.81 5.37
CA ALA A 187 2.97 40.91 5.58
C ALA A 187 2.62 42.16 6.40
N PRO A 188 1.57 42.91 6.03
CA PRO A 188 1.04 43.94 6.90
C PRO A 188 0.49 43.31 8.18
N ASN A 189 0.58 44.02 9.30
CA ASN A 189 -0.02 43.63 10.60
C ASN A 189 0.39 42.26 11.16
N GLY A 190 1.49 41.66 10.67
CA GLY A 190 1.93 40.33 11.11
C GLY A 190 1.02 39.19 10.65
N GLU A 191 0.28 39.40 9.56
CA GLU A 191 -0.58 38.38 8.93
C GLU A 191 0.23 37.25 8.30
N ASP A 192 -0.42 36.11 8.11
CA ASP A 192 0.20 34.97 7.45
C ASP A 192 0.15 35.09 5.91
N GLN A 193 1.21 34.62 5.27
CA GLN A 193 1.36 34.54 3.81
C GLN A 193 2.12 33.26 3.44
N LYS A 194 1.60 32.12 3.87
CA LYS A 194 2.34 30.86 3.87
C LYS A 194 2.21 30.04 2.57
N ALA A 195 1.44 30.51 1.59
CA ALA A 195 1.22 29.80 0.32
C ALA A 195 0.73 30.71 -0.81
N THR A 196 0.88 30.27 -2.07
CA THR A 196 0.29 30.94 -3.26
C THR A 196 -1.21 31.14 -3.10
N LEU A 197 -1.89 30.14 -2.54
CA LEU A 197 -3.25 30.23 -2.04
C LEU A 197 -3.23 29.93 -0.54
N PHE A 198 -3.39 30.97 0.28
CA PHE A 198 -3.40 30.84 1.73
C PHE A 198 -4.79 31.13 2.33
N SER A 199 -5.18 30.36 3.36
CA SER A 199 -6.39 30.55 4.16
C SER A 199 -6.14 30.38 5.66
N GLU A 200 -6.66 31.31 6.46
CA GLU A 200 -6.65 31.26 7.94
C GLU A 200 -7.63 30.23 8.54
N ALA A 201 -8.54 29.68 7.73
CA ALA A 201 -9.58 28.76 8.17
C ALA A 201 -9.92 27.74 7.10
N LYS A 202 -10.78 26.76 7.45
CA LYS A 202 -11.18 25.67 6.56
C LYS A 202 -11.44 26.12 5.13
N LEU A 203 -10.77 25.45 4.20
CA LEU A 203 -10.86 25.73 2.77
C LEU A 203 -11.54 24.57 2.06
N ILE A 204 -12.62 24.85 1.33
CA ILE A 204 -13.38 23.83 0.58
C ILE A 204 -13.36 24.12 -0.90
N PHE A 205 -13.03 23.13 -1.73
CA PHE A 205 -13.10 23.22 -3.19
C PHE A 205 -14.32 22.48 -3.75
N LYS A 206 -15.04 23.12 -4.67
CA LYS A 206 -16.22 22.60 -5.37
C LYS A 206 -16.25 23.06 -6.83
N GLY A 207 -17.11 22.42 -7.63
CA GLY A 207 -17.37 22.79 -9.03
C GLY A 207 -16.50 22.00 -10.00
N SER A 208 -16.84 22.05 -11.28
CA SER A 208 -16.19 21.25 -12.34
C SER A 208 -15.04 21.95 -13.06
N GLY A 209 -14.79 23.24 -12.76
CA GLY A 209 -13.69 24.00 -13.35
C GLY A 209 -12.30 23.54 -12.89
N SER A 210 -11.28 24.20 -13.42
CA SER A 210 -9.87 23.91 -13.12
C SER A 210 -9.18 25.04 -12.37
N LEU A 211 -8.23 24.69 -11.49
CA LEU A 211 -7.31 25.59 -10.80
C LEU A 211 -5.87 25.10 -11.01
N ILE A 212 -5.00 25.99 -11.50
CA ILE A 212 -3.57 25.79 -11.64
C ILE A 212 -2.87 26.69 -10.64
N VAL A 213 -2.00 26.12 -9.81
CA VAL A 213 -1.20 26.82 -8.80
C VAL A 213 0.28 26.64 -9.12
N ASN A 214 0.98 27.75 -9.29
CA ASN A 214 2.43 27.80 -9.48
C ASN A 214 3.06 28.47 -8.25
N GLY A 215 3.45 27.67 -7.27
CA GLY A 215 4.15 28.12 -6.06
C GLY A 215 5.65 28.16 -6.28
N LEU A 216 6.19 29.37 -6.28
CA LEU A 216 7.59 29.73 -6.45
C LEU A 216 8.21 30.24 -5.15
N GLY A 217 7.40 30.63 -4.16
CA GLY A 217 7.85 31.19 -2.89
C GLY A 217 8.80 30.26 -2.13
N ASN A 218 9.99 30.76 -1.78
CA ASN A 218 11.09 29.95 -1.22
C ASN A 218 10.79 29.27 0.13
N ALA A 219 9.79 29.75 0.86
CA ALA A 219 9.39 29.20 2.15
C ALA A 219 7.85 29.06 2.24
N GLN A 220 7.22 28.79 1.09
CA GLN A 220 5.78 28.75 0.94
C GLN A 220 5.33 27.43 0.30
N HIS A 221 4.12 27.02 0.67
CA HIS A 221 3.41 25.89 0.06
C HIS A 221 2.68 26.36 -1.21
N GLY A 222 2.18 25.42 -2.02
CA GLY A 222 1.28 25.76 -3.13
C GLY A 222 -0.07 26.24 -2.61
N ILE A 223 -0.75 25.37 -1.87
CA ILE A 223 -2.04 25.65 -1.22
C ILE A 223 -1.89 25.36 0.28
N ARG A 224 -2.25 26.32 1.13
CA ARG A 224 -2.23 26.12 2.58
C ARG A 224 -3.48 26.64 3.29
N SER A 225 -3.97 25.84 4.22
CA SER A 225 -4.93 26.24 5.24
C SER A 225 -4.29 26.07 6.62
N ASP A 226 -4.49 27.03 7.51
CA ASP A 226 -4.14 26.91 8.93
C ASP A 226 -5.20 26.13 9.74
N ASP A 227 -6.11 25.47 9.03
CA ASP A 227 -7.20 24.59 9.46
C ASP A 227 -7.30 23.46 8.39
N GLU A 228 -8.43 22.81 8.23
CA GLU A 228 -8.65 21.72 7.26
C GLU A 228 -8.69 22.19 5.79
N ILE A 229 -8.29 21.31 4.86
CA ILE A 229 -8.59 21.43 3.43
C ILE A 229 -9.54 20.30 3.02
N GLU A 230 -10.61 20.64 2.31
CA GLU A 230 -11.59 19.68 1.79
C GLU A 230 -11.77 19.85 0.27
N ILE A 231 -11.64 18.76 -0.48
CA ILE A 231 -11.87 18.71 -1.92
C ILE A 231 -13.09 17.84 -2.19
N GLU A 232 -14.19 18.48 -2.57
CA GLU A 232 -15.40 17.76 -2.98
C GLU A 232 -15.40 17.45 -4.48
N ASP A 233 -15.01 18.42 -5.32
CA ASP A 233 -14.98 18.34 -6.78
C ASP A 233 -13.93 19.28 -7.39
N GLY A 234 -13.74 19.17 -8.72
CA GLY A 234 -12.90 20.08 -9.53
C GLY A 234 -11.58 19.48 -9.97
N THR A 235 -10.83 20.21 -10.80
CA THR A 235 -9.47 19.82 -11.20
C THR A 235 -8.47 20.80 -10.60
N ILE A 236 -7.63 20.34 -9.68
CA ILE A 236 -6.62 21.16 -9.01
C ILE A 236 -5.25 20.63 -9.41
N THR A 237 -4.45 21.47 -10.04
CA THR A 237 -3.06 21.18 -10.43
C THR A 237 -2.13 22.13 -9.69
N VAL A 238 -1.34 21.61 -8.75
CA VAL A 238 -0.18 22.30 -8.19
C VAL A 238 1.02 21.93 -9.06
N SER A 239 1.36 22.81 -10.00
CA SER A 239 2.45 22.59 -10.97
C SER A 239 3.83 22.71 -10.34
N SER A 240 3.93 23.50 -9.26
CA SER A 240 5.14 23.65 -8.45
C SER A 240 4.76 24.13 -7.05
N ALA A 241 5.56 23.73 -6.07
CA ALA A 241 5.63 24.32 -4.74
C ALA A 241 7.05 24.07 -4.18
N VAL A 242 7.60 25.02 -3.43
CA VAL A 242 8.94 24.85 -2.82
C VAL A 242 8.85 24.03 -1.53
N LEU A 243 7.88 24.34 -0.67
CA LEU A 243 7.46 23.45 0.40
C LEU A 243 6.45 22.44 -0.17
N ASP A 244 5.42 22.11 0.60
CA ASP A 244 4.44 21.11 0.19
C ASP A 244 3.50 21.64 -0.90
N GLY A 245 3.00 20.74 -1.74
CA GLY A 245 2.01 21.08 -2.74
C GLY A 245 0.72 21.58 -2.10
N ILE A 246 0.15 20.77 -1.21
CA ILE A 246 -1.06 21.08 -0.43
C ILE A 246 -0.79 20.78 1.04
N HIS A 247 -1.04 21.75 1.91
CA HIS A 247 -0.79 21.63 3.35
C HIS A 247 -2.03 22.08 4.15
N GLY A 248 -2.71 21.13 4.81
CA GLY A 248 -3.87 21.40 5.66
C GLY A 248 -3.52 21.08 7.11
N LYS A 249 -3.33 22.12 7.94
CA LYS A 249 -2.79 21.98 9.30
C LYS A 249 -3.62 21.09 10.23
N ASP A 250 -4.94 21.16 10.12
CA ASP A 250 -5.87 20.39 10.96
C ASP A 250 -6.50 19.21 10.19
N GLY A 251 -6.04 18.94 8.97
CA GLY A 251 -6.43 17.76 8.19
C GLY A 251 -6.65 17.99 6.70
N PHE A 252 -6.79 16.88 5.99
CA PHE A 252 -7.07 16.86 4.55
C PHE A 252 -8.17 15.84 4.22
N PHE A 253 -9.20 16.28 3.49
CA PHE A 253 -10.36 15.46 3.13
C PHE A 253 -10.60 15.51 1.63
N MET A 254 -10.72 14.36 0.97
CA MET A 254 -11.01 14.29 -0.46
C MET A 254 -12.14 13.30 -0.74
N LYS A 255 -13.24 13.83 -1.30
CA LYS A 255 -14.44 13.07 -1.66
C LYS A 255 -14.53 12.80 -3.17
N GLY A 256 -13.97 13.69 -3.98
CA GLY A 256 -14.08 13.68 -5.44
C GLY A 256 -13.08 14.61 -6.11
N GLY A 257 -13.27 14.89 -7.40
CA GLY A 257 -12.37 15.71 -8.20
C GLY A 257 -11.06 15.04 -8.62
N THR A 258 -10.14 15.84 -9.15
CA THR A 258 -8.79 15.45 -9.59
C THR A 258 -7.76 16.38 -8.97
N VAL A 259 -6.71 15.81 -8.36
CA VAL A 259 -5.59 16.54 -7.76
C VAL A 259 -4.28 16.06 -8.40
N GLN A 260 -3.54 17.00 -8.99
CA GLN A 260 -2.24 16.78 -9.60
C GLN A 260 -1.19 17.61 -8.85
N VAL A 261 -0.12 16.98 -8.36
CA VAL A 261 0.91 17.69 -7.56
C VAL A 261 2.32 17.41 -8.06
N THR A 262 3.08 18.48 -8.25
CA THR A 262 4.54 18.49 -8.33
C THR A 262 5.06 19.50 -7.31
N ALA A 263 5.98 19.08 -6.44
CA ALA A 263 6.54 19.92 -5.39
C ALA A 263 8.00 19.48 -5.09
N THR A 264 8.78 20.37 -4.48
CA THR A 264 10.08 20.00 -3.89
C THR A 264 9.98 19.58 -2.44
N GLY A 265 8.90 19.95 -1.73
CA GLY A 265 8.50 19.36 -0.45
C GLY A 265 7.55 18.18 -0.64
N ASP A 266 6.66 17.98 0.33
CA ASP A 266 5.70 16.87 0.31
C ASP A 266 4.56 17.14 -0.68
N GLY A 267 3.88 16.08 -1.12
CA GLY A 267 2.78 16.22 -2.07
C GLY A 267 1.57 16.85 -1.40
N ILE A 268 0.99 16.09 -0.48
CA ILE A 268 -0.14 16.49 0.37
C ILE A 268 0.23 16.17 1.82
N ASP A 269 0.22 17.18 2.66
CA ASP A 269 0.51 17.09 4.09
C ASP A 269 -0.70 17.53 4.92
N ALA A 270 -1.15 16.66 5.82
CA ALA A 270 -2.23 16.92 6.77
C ALA A 270 -1.72 17.34 8.16
N ASP A 271 -0.39 17.46 8.34
CA ASP A 271 0.26 17.84 9.60
C ASP A 271 -0.28 16.98 10.77
N GLY A 272 -0.53 17.58 11.93
CA GLY A 272 -1.20 16.96 13.09
C GLY A 272 -2.62 16.42 12.86
N GLY A 273 -3.26 16.74 11.74
CA GLY A 273 -4.62 16.34 11.40
C GLY A 273 -4.73 14.96 10.76
N ILE A 274 -5.97 14.45 10.63
CA ILE A 274 -6.23 13.22 9.88
C ILE A 274 -6.25 13.47 8.38
N MET A 275 -5.94 12.43 7.61
CA MET A 275 -6.18 12.42 6.16
C MET A 275 -7.29 11.41 5.82
N GLU A 276 -8.33 11.85 5.11
CA GLU A 276 -9.40 10.97 4.64
C GLU A 276 -9.62 11.11 3.12
N ILE A 277 -9.49 10.01 2.40
CA ILE A 277 -9.72 9.93 0.95
C ILE A 277 -10.80 8.88 0.69
N SER A 278 -11.99 9.33 0.30
CA SER A 278 -13.13 8.46 -0.02
C SER A 278 -13.42 8.36 -1.52
N GLY A 279 -12.77 9.19 -2.35
CA GLY A 279 -13.00 9.23 -3.79
C GLY A 279 -12.10 10.22 -4.53
N GLY A 280 -12.34 10.35 -5.85
CA GLY A 280 -11.58 11.23 -6.74
C GLY A 280 -10.27 10.61 -7.26
N ASN A 281 -9.47 11.43 -7.95
CA ASN A 281 -8.20 11.00 -8.55
C ASN A 281 -7.04 11.84 -8.02
N ILE A 282 -5.98 11.21 -7.52
CA ILE A 282 -4.74 11.86 -7.10
C ILE A 282 -3.61 11.35 -7.98
N SER A 283 -2.80 12.25 -8.52
CA SER A 283 -1.54 11.89 -9.17
C SER A 283 -0.42 12.84 -8.78
N MET A 284 0.75 12.30 -8.46
CA MET A 284 1.90 13.12 -8.09
C MET A 284 3.23 12.50 -8.51
N GLN A 285 4.21 13.37 -8.77
CA GLN A 285 5.59 12.99 -9.01
C GLN A 285 6.51 13.89 -8.18
N LEU A 286 7.25 13.30 -7.24
CA LEU A 286 8.12 14.00 -6.31
C LEU A 286 9.55 13.46 -6.43
N ALA A 287 10.50 14.34 -6.71
CA ALA A 287 11.89 13.97 -7.00
C ALA A 287 12.89 14.32 -5.89
N SER A 288 12.51 15.17 -4.94
CA SER A 288 13.36 15.53 -3.80
C SER A 288 13.54 14.37 -2.83
N ALA A 289 14.72 14.27 -2.22
CA ALA A 289 15.00 13.26 -1.21
C ALA A 289 14.21 13.52 0.09
N GLY A 290 13.76 12.45 0.74
CA GLY A 290 13.12 12.52 2.06
C GLY A 290 11.69 13.04 2.06
N VAL A 291 11.11 13.31 0.90
CA VAL A 291 9.73 13.81 0.78
C VAL A 291 8.71 12.67 0.85
N LYS A 292 7.47 13.05 1.15
CA LYS A 292 6.32 12.16 1.27
C LYS A 292 5.27 12.53 0.24
N GLY A 293 4.66 11.52 -0.37
CA GLY A 293 3.55 11.75 -1.29
C GLY A 293 2.31 12.22 -0.55
N LEU A 294 1.80 11.35 0.32
CA LEU A 294 0.75 11.64 1.30
C LEU A 294 1.34 11.53 2.71
N SER A 295 1.20 12.58 3.53
CA SER A 295 1.73 12.64 4.89
C SER A 295 0.66 13.07 5.90
N ALA A 296 0.69 12.46 7.08
CA ALA A 296 -0.04 12.91 8.26
C ALA A 296 0.68 12.42 9.52
N ASP A 297 0.78 13.27 10.54
CA ASP A 297 1.23 12.88 11.88
C ASP A 297 0.13 12.08 12.63
N SER A 298 -1.06 12.00 12.02
CA SER A 298 -2.20 11.22 12.51
C SER A 298 -2.52 10.02 11.60
N THR A 299 -3.73 9.49 11.73
CA THR A 299 -4.24 8.38 10.92
C THR A 299 -4.50 8.83 9.48
N ILE A 300 -4.07 8.00 8.53
CA ILE A 300 -4.45 8.12 7.11
C ILE A 300 -5.50 7.06 6.78
N MET A 301 -6.64 7.49 6.23
CA MET A 301 -7.78 6.63 5.88
C MET A 301 -8.08 6.73 4.40
N ILE A 302 -7.97 5.62 3.68
CA ILE A 302 -8.29 5.54 2.25
C ILE A 302 -9.35 4.47 2.06
N SER A 303 -10.54 4.89 1.62
CA SER A 303 -11.69 4.02 1.38
C SER A 303 -12.12 3.99 -0.10
N GLY A 304 -11.56 4.87 -0.93
CA GLY A 304 -11.87 4.96 -2.36
C GLY A 304 -10.91 5.84 -3.14
N GLY A 305 -11.23 6.04 -4.42
CA GLY A 305 -10.45 6.88 -5.35
C GLY A 305 -9.40 6.11 -6.14
N THR A 306 -8.76 6.82 -7.09
CA THR A 306 -7.61 6.35 -7.87
C THR A 306 -6.39 7.19 -7.50
N ILE A 307 -5.35 6.57 -6.93
CA ILE A 307 -4.19 7.27 -6.40
C ILE A 307 -2.93 6.76 -7.10
N ASN A 308 -2.19 7.66 -7.76
CA ASN A 308 -0.96 7.34 -8.48
C ASN A 308 0.20 8.19 -7.95
N ILE A 309 1.17 7.58 -7.28
CA ILE A 309 2.30 8.28 -6.64
C ILE A 309 3.61 7.79 -7.25
N THR A 310 4.42 8.72 -7.76
CA THR A 310 5.79 8.43 -8.20
C THR A 310 6.79 9.18 -7.32
N MET A 311 7.63 8.44 -6.62
CA MET A 311 8.68 8.96 -5.75
C MET A 311 10.06 8.65 -6.33
N ASN A 312 10.80 9.66 -6.77
CA ASN A 312 12.14 9.48 -7.33
C ASN A 312 13.27 9.84 -6.35
N GLY A 313 12.97 10.58 -5.30
CA GLY A 313 13.96 10.97 -4.29
C GLY A 313 14.38 9.81 -3.38
N ASN A 314 15.66 9.81 -3.01
CA ASN A 314 16.19 8.88 -2.02
C ASN A 314 15.44 9.02 -0.70
N GLN A 315 15.35 7.91 0.05
CA GLN A 315 14.68 7.83 1.34
C GLN A 315 13.25 8.42 1.37
N SER A 316 12.57 8.53 0.25
CA SER A 316 11.22 9.11 0.17
C SER A 316 10.13 8.09 0.53
N LYS A 317 8.95 8.57 0.90
CA LYS A 317 7.82 7.72 1.32
C LYS A 317 6.60 8.00 0.45
N GLY A 318 5.96 6.99 -0.11
CA GLY A 318 4.76 7.21 -0.92
C GLY A 318 3.60 7.71 -0.05
N ILE A 319 3.22 6.90 0.95
CA ILE A 319 2.25 7.24 1.99
C ILE A 319 2.96 7.08 3.34
N LYS A 320 2.95 8.13 4.18
CA LYS A 320 3.54 8.13 5.51
C LYS A 320 2.53 8.56 6.57
N GLY A 321 2.27 7.70 7.54
CA GLY A 321 1.55 8.03 8.77
C GLY A 321 2.45 7.89 9.99
N ASP A 322 2.34 8.81 10.95
CA ASP A 322 2.94 8.63 12.29
C ASP A 322 2.03 7.78 13.19
N GLN A 323 0.80 7.52 12.75
CA GLN A 323 -0.12 6.54 13.34
C GLN A 323 -0.49 5.48 12.30
N ASP A 324 -1.64 4.84 12.49
CA ASP A 324 -2.14 3.79 11.61
C ASP A 324 -2.48 4.32 10.20
N ILE A 325 -2.27 3.46 9.21
CA ILE A 325 -2.76 3.65 7.84
C ILE A 325 -3.86 2.61 7.58
N LEU A 326 -5.07 3.08 7.24
CA LEU A 326 -6.26 2.25 7.00
C LEU A 326 -6.64 2.25 5.52
N LEU A 327 -6.47 1.12 4.85
CA LEU A 327 -6.68 0.93 3.41
C LEU A 327 -7.86 -0.02 3.18
N SER A 328 -9.07 0.54 3.17
CA SER A 328 -10.33 -0.21 3.05
C SER A 328 -10.91 -0.25 1.64
N GLY A 329 -10.36 0.52 0.71
CA GLY A 329 -10.76 0.54 -0.69
C GLY A 329 -9.87 1.45 -1.53
N GLY A 330 -10.25 1.64 -2.80
CA GLY A 330 -9.50 2.45 -3.77
C GLY A 330 -8.49 1.66 -4.60
N GLN A 331 -8.11 2.23 -5.74
CA GLN A 331 -7.04 1.74 -6.61
C GLN A 331 -5.79 2.59 -6.37
N ILE A 332 -4.75 1.99 -5.80
CA ILE A 332 -3.55 2.70 -5.34
C ILE A 332 -2.34 2.12 -6.08
N THR A 333 -1.66 2.97 -6.84
CA THR A 333 -0.41 2.63 -7.53
C THR A 333 0.72 3.52 -7.01
N ILE A 334 1.80 2.89 -6.52
CA ILE A 334 2.97 3.61 -6.00
C ILE A 334 4.24 3.09 -6.68
N HIS A 335 5.01 3.99 -7.24
CA HIS A 335 6.32 3.72 -7.85
C HIS A 335 7.41 4.45 -7.08
N THR A 336 8.34 3.72 -6.49
CA THR A 336 9.49 4.29 -5.79
C THR A 336 10.78 3.89 -6.51
N THR A 337 11.63 4.88 -6.82
CA THR A 337 12.94 4.65 -7.46
C THR A 337 14.13 5.16 -6.66
N GLY A 338 13.88 5.90 -5.58
CA GLY A 338 14.93 6.41 -4.72
C GLY A 338 15.59 5.34 -3.87
N ASP A 339 16.89 5.51 -3.60
CA ASP A 339 17.67 4.58 -2.80
C ASP A 339 17.46 4.78 -1.29
N ALA A 340 17.77 3.76 -0.49
CA ALA A 340 17.98 3.94 0.93
C ALA A 340 19.24 4.80 1.20
N VAL A 341 19.15 5.66 2.21
CA VAL A 341 20.24 6.54 2.68
C VAL A 341 20.78 6.01 4.00
N LEU A 342 22.10 5.98 4.17
CA LEU A 342 22.73 5.57 5.42
C LEU A 342 22.92 6.80 6.32
N GLU A 343 22.10 6.92 7.36
CA GLU A 343 22.15 8.04 8.31
C GLU A 343 23.13 7.72 9.45
N PRO A 344 24.11 8.60 9.78
CA PRO A 344 25.07 8.31 10.84
C PRO A 344 24.40 8.03 12.20
N SER A 345 24.74 6.91 12.82
CA SER A 345 24.21 6.50 14.13
C SER A 345 25.20 5.61 14.87
N GLY A 346 25.47 5.90 16.15
CA GLY A 346 26.43 5.14 16.95
C GLY A 346 27.82 5.06 16.30
N SER A 347 28.32 3.84 16.09
CA SER A 347 29.61 3.55 15.44
C SER A 347 29.48 3.27 13.92
N GLY A 348 28.29 3.45 13.35
CA GLY A 348 28.00 3.16 11.95
C GLY A 348 26.84 3.99 11.44
N PHE A 349 25.83 3.32 10.87
CA PHE A 349 24.70 3.96 10.22
C PHE A 349 23.38 3.26 10.55
N ASP A 350 22.29 4.01 10.46
CA ASP A 350 20.91 3.52 10.45
C ASP A 350 20.30 3.79 9.06
N PRO A 351 19.93 2.75 8.28
CA PRO A 351 19.39 2.95 6.94
C PRO A 351 17.99 3.58 6.94
N SER A 352 17.84 4.75 6.32
CA SER A 352 16.56 5.37 5.99
C SER A 352 16.09 4.93 4.60
N TYR A 353 15.09 4.06 4.58
CA TYR A 353 14.62 3.40 3.36
C TYR A 353 13.66 4.27 2.54
N CYS A 354 13.79 4.19 1.21
CA CYS A 354 12.70 4.59 0.34
C CYS A 354 11.58 3.53 0.42
N THR A 355 10.36 3.93 0.75
CA THR A 355 9.28 3.01 1.11
C THR A 355 7.97 3.45 0.46
N ALA A 356 7.22 2.53 -0.17
CA ALA A 356 5.96 2.92 -0.78
C ALA A 356 4.90 3.28 0.28
N ILE A 357 4.74 2.48 1.33
CA ILE A 357 3.82 2.75 2.44
C ILE A 357 4.57 2.54 3.77
N LYS A 358 4.66 3.58 4.59
CA LYS A 358 5.33 3.55 5.90
C LYS A 358 4.37 4.04 6.98
N ALA A 359 4.13 3.22 8.00
CA ALA A 359 3.45 3.64 9.23
C ALA A 359 4.40 3.52 10.42
N GLU A 360 4.37 4.48 11.34
CA GLU A 360 4.89 4.28 12.71
C GLU A 360 3.87 3.53 13.58
N GLY A 361 2.59 3.53 13.18
CA GLY A 361 1.58 2.60 13.67
C GLY A 361 1.50 1.33 12.80
N SER A 362 0.29 0.78 12.73
CA SER A 362 -0.02 -0.40 11.92
C SER A 362 -0.48 -0.03 10.51
N VAL A 363 -0.30 -0.95 9.56
CA VAL A 363 -0.93 -0.85 8.22
C VAL A 363 -2.05 -1.88 8.13
N ASN A 364 -3.29 -1.42 7.94
CA ASN A 364 -4.49 -2.25 7.86
C ASN A 364 -5.04 -2.29 6.43
N LEU A 365 -5.03 -3.45 5.80
CA LEU A 365 -5.48 -3.71 4.44
C LEU A 365 -6.78 -4.53 4.48
N SER A 366 -7.93 -3.89 4.26
CA SER A 366 -9.24 -4.56 4.33
C SER A 366 -9.99 -4.63 3.01
N GLY A 367 -9.59 -3.86 1.99
CA GLY A 367 -10.26 -3.89 0.69
C GLY A 367 -9.61 -3.15 -0.48
N ALA A 368 -8.46 -2.50 -0.28
CA ALA A 368 -7.78 -1.76 -1.35
C ALA A 368 -7.20 -2.68 -2.46
N GLU A 369 -7.13 -2.15 -3.68
CA GLU A 369 -6.35 -2.71 -4.79
C GLU A 369 -5.02 -1.95 -4.89
N LEU A 370 -3.93 -2.59 -4.48
CA LEU A 370 -2.62 -1.98 -4.34
C LEU A 370 -1.62 -2.58 -5.33
N THR A 371 -0.97 -1.71 -6.12
CA THR A 371 0.15 -2.07 -6.99
C THR A 371 1.38 -1.23 -6.62
N ILE A 372 2.42 -1.89 -6.13
CA ILE A 372 3.67 -1.24 -5.73
C ILE A 372 4.83 -1.74 -6.59
N THR A 373 5.63 -0.81 -7.10
CA THR A 373 6.95 -1.11 -7.67
C THR A 373 8.02 -0.31 -6.94
N SER A 374 9.01 -1.00 -6.39
CA SER A 374 10.13 -0.40 -5.65
C SER A 374 11.45 -0.83 -6.27
N SER A 375 12.15 0.07 -6.95
CA SER A 375 13.36 -0.25 -7.73
C SER A 375 14.65 0.35 -7.18
N GLY A 376 14.55 1.34 -6.28
CA GLY A 376 15.70 1.91 -5.61
C GLY A 376 16.37 0.92 -4.66
N LYS A 377 17.66 1.10 -4.42
CA LYS A 377 18.50 0.24 -3.57
C LYS A 377 17.84 -0.01 -2.21
N ALA A 378 17.65 -1.29 -1.91
CA ALA A 378 16.98 -1.78 -0.70
C ALA A 378 15.58 -1.20 -0.43
N GLY A 379 14.87 -0.71 -1.45
CA GLY A 379 13.55 -0.15 -1.29
C GLY A 379 12.56 -1.12 -0.66
N LYS A 380 11.61 -0.57 0.11
CA LYS A 380 10.57 -1.34 0.81
C LYS A 380 9.21 -1.12 0.14
N GLY A 381 8.38 -2.15 0.13
CA GLY A 381 6.98 -2.04 -0.27
C GLY A 381 6.16 -1.41 0.85
N ILE A 382 5.74 -2.23 1.81
CA ILE A 382 5.01 -1.82 3.01
C ILE A 382 5.89 -2.06 4.23
N SER A 383 6.02 -1.04 5.09
CA SER A 383 6.75 -1.08 6.35
C SER A 383 5.88 -0.53 7.49
N ALA A 384 5.80 -1.25 8.61
CA ALA A 384 5.11 -0.80 9.81
C ALA A 384 6.01 -0.98 11.04
N ASP A 385 5.99 -0.03 11.98
CA ASP A 385 6.68 -0.19 13.27
C ASP A 385 5.83 -0.98 14.28
N ALA A 386 4.54 -1.18 13.96
CA ALA A 386 3.65 -2.12 14.63
C ALA A 386 3.28 -3.27 13.68
N ASP A 387 1.98 -3.55 13.50
CA ASP A 387 1.52 -4.69 12.72
C ASP A 387 1.26 -4.34 11.24
N ILE A 388 1.38 -5.34 10.37
CA ILE A 388 0.69 -5.32 9.07
C ILE A 388 -0.45 -6.33 9.13
N VAL A 389 -1.69 -5.87 8.95
CA VAL A 389 -2.89 -6.72 9.01
C VAL A 389 -3.64 -6.65 7.69
N MET A 390 -3.75 -7.78 7.01
CA MET A 390 -4.50 -7.92 5.76
C MET A 390 -5.69 -8.84 5.96
N THR A 391 -6.91 -8.29 5.91
CA THR A 391 -8.17 -9.05 5.98
C THR A 391 -8.87 -9.15 4.63
N GLY A 392 -8.45 -8.37 3.64
CA GLY A 392 -9.05 -8.33 2.31
C GLY A 392 -8.27 -7.45 1.33
N GLY A 393 -8.79 -7.31 0.10
CA GLY A 393 -8.13 -6.57 -0.98
C GLY A 393 -7.17 -7.40 -1.82
N THR A 394 -6.55 -6.75 -2.80
CA THR A 394 -5.53 -7.35 -3.68
C THR A 394 -4.26 -6.51 -3.60
N VAL A 395 -3.14 -7.12 -3.21
CA VAL A 395 -1.86 -6.44 -3.00
C VAL A 395 -0.80 -7.07 -3.88
N ASN A 396 -0.25 -6.30 -4.82
CA ASN A 396 0.82 -6.70 -5.71
C ASN A 396 2.06 -5.85 -5.45
N ILE A 397 3.17 -6.45 -5.05
CA ILE A 397 4.41 -5.74 -4.75
C ILE A 397 5.57 -6.34 -5.53
N THR A 398 6.24 -5.51 -6.32
CA THR A 398 7.49 -5.88 -7.01
C THR A 398 8.63 -5.02 -6.50
N SER A 399 9.64 -5.65 -5.89
CA SER A 399 10.84 -4.98 -5.41
C SER A 399 12.07 -5.47 -6.17
N THR A 400 12.77 -4.59 -6.87
CA THR A 400 13.96 -4.92 -7.68
C THR A 400 15.25 -4.30 -7.15
N GLY A 401 15.13 -3.43 -6.14
CA GLY A 401 16.25 -2.78 -5.49
C GLY A 401 17.29 -3.76 -4.94
N ILE A 402 18.57 -3.57 -5.28
CA ILE A 402 19.63 -4.44 -4.77
C ILE A 402 19.91 -4.18 -3.28
N GLY A 403 20.14 -5.23 -2.49
CA GLY A 403 20.69 -5.10 -1.14
C GLY A 403 22.17 -4.72 -1.15
N ALA A 404 22.66 -4.18 -0.04
CA ALA A 404 24.08 -3.91 0.15
C ALA A 404 24.52 -4.01 1.61
N VAL A 405 25.84 -4.11 1.77
CA VAL A 405 26.50 -4.16 3.08
C VAL A 405 26.72 -2.75 3.61
N TYR A 406 26.57 -2.58 4.91
CA TYR A 406 26.88 -1.37 5.66
C TYR A 406 27.44 -1.74 7.03
N THR A 407 27.80 -0.73 7.83
CA THR A 407 28.16 -0.89 9.24
C THR A 407 27.01 -0.39 10.08
N ASN A 408 26.43 -1.25 10.91
CA ASN A 408 25.29 -0.91 11.77
C ASN A 408 25.71 -0.02 12.95
N PRO A 409 24.77 0.50 13.77
CA PRO A 409 25.11 1.40 14.87
C PRO A 409 26.02 0.80 15.95
N SER A 410 26.10 -0.55 16.03
CA SER A 410 27.01 -1.27 16.93
C SER A 410 28.42 -1.47 16.37
N GLY A 411 28.70 -1.02 15.15
CA GLY A 411 30.00 -1.15 14.49
C GLY A 411 30.20 -2.50 13.78
N GLN A 412 29.15 -3.31 13.64
CA GLN A 412 29.20 -4.61 12.97
C GLN A 412 28.80 -4.48 11.51
N ALA A 413 29.43 -5.29 10.64
CA ALA A 413 29.00 -5.41 9.25
C ALA A 413 27.63 -6.07 9.19
N ASP A 414 26.72 -5.48 8.40
CA ASP A 414 25.34 -5.90 8.27
C ASP A 414 24.83 -5.59 6.85
N ALA A 415 23.63 -6.03 6.48
CA ALA A 415 23.02 -5.79 5.19
C ALA A 415 21.65 -5.13 5.30
N TYR A 416 21.39 -4.21 4.39
CA TYR A 416 20.07 -3.64 4.18
C TYR A 416 19.57 -4.08 2.79
N VAL A 417 18.34 -4.59 2.74
CA VAL A 417 17.83 -5.37 1.59
C VAL A 417 16.42 -4.94 1.21
N ALA A 418 16.06 -5.15 -0.06
CA ALA A 418 14.71 -4.88 -0.52
C ALA A 418 13.74 -5.90 0.06
N THR A 419 12.63 -5.41 0.61
CA THR A 419 11.63 -6.24 1.29
C THR A 419 10.24 -5.79 0.89
N CYS A 420 9.39 -6.73 0.44
CA CYS A 420 8.05 -6.36 0.00
C CYS A 420 7.15 -5.97 1.18
N LEU A 421 7.10 -6.79 2.24
CA LEU A 421 6.39 -6.49 3.49
C LEU A 421 7.35 -6.66 4.67
N THR A 422 7.43 -5.65 5.54
CA THR A 422 8.23 -5.69 6.77
C THR A 422 7.48 -5.08 7.94
N ALA A 423 7.52 -5.73 9.10
CA ALA A 423 6.91 -5.21 10.33
C ALA A 423 7.83 -5.46 11.53
N ASP A 424 7.94 -4.47 12.41
CA ASP A 424 8.71 -4.58 13.66
C ASP A 424 7.91 -5.38 14.73
N ASN A 425 6.63 -5.70 14.46
CA ASN A 425 5.81 -6.61 15.24
C ASN A 425 5.28 -7.77 14.36
N ASP A 426 3.96 -7.96 14.28
CA ASP A 426 3.37 -9.11 13.58
C ASP A 426 2.97 -8.77 12.14
N ILE A 427 3.03 -9.77 11.26
CA ILE A 427 2.34 -9.73 9.96
C ILE A 427 1.21 -10.76 9.96
N LYS A 428 -0.03 -10.28 9.79
CA LYS A 428 -1.26 -11.08 9.81
C LYS A 428 -1.94 -11.05 8.44
N LEU A 429 -1.77 -12.10 7.66
CA LEU A 429 -2.37 -12.27 6.33
C LEU A 429 -3.62 -13.14 6.47
N LEU A 430 -4.73 -12.53 6.87
CA LEU A 430 -5.96 -13.23 7.26
C LEU A 430 -6.97 -13.39 6.12
N GLY A 431 -6.83 -12.63 5.03
CA GLY A 431 -7.71 -12.71 3.86
C GLY A 431 -7.16 -11.95 2.65
N GLY A 432 -7.89 -11.99 1.53
CA GLY A 432 -7.51 -11.31 0.29
C GLY A 432 -6.44 -12.05 -0.54
N GLN A 433 -5.83 -11.33 -1.49
CA GLN A 433 -4.82 -11.86 -2.41
C GLN A 433 -3.52 -11.07 -2.30
N LEU A 434 -2.42 -11.73 -1.94
CA LEU A 434 -1.08 -11.14 -1.87
C LEU A 434 -0.16 -11.76 -2.93
N THR A 435 0.43 -10.93 -3.78
CA THR A 435 1.51 -11.32 -4.69
C THR A 435 2.74 -10.47 -4.41
N THR A 436 3.86 -11.11 -4.10
CA THR A 436 5.15 -10.42 -3.90
C THR A 436 6.23 -11.00 -4.81
N SER A 437 7.10 -10.11 -5.32
CA SER A 437 8.27 -10.49 -6.11
C SER A 437 9.47 -9.62 -5.70
N SER A 438 10.48 -10.23 -5.06
CA SER A 438 11.73 -9.55 -4.69
C SER A 438 12.93 -10.11 -5.46
N SER A 439 13.50 -9.33 -6.37
CA SER A 439 14.64 -9.75 -7.20
C SER A 439 15.99 -9.14 -6.79
N GLY A 440 15.98 -8.23 -5.82
CA GLY A 440 17.19 -7.65 -5.24
C GLY A 440 18.03 -8.71 -4.52
N LYS A 441 19.37 -8.55 -4.50
CA LYS A 441 20.25 -9.42 -3.71
C LYS A 441 19.80 -9.48 -2.25
N ALA A 442 19.71 -10.70 -1.71
CA ALA A 442 19.18 -10.98 -0.37
C ALA A 442 17.76 -10.41 -0.11
N GLY A 443 16.99 -10.18 -1.18
CA GLY A 443 15.66 -9.59 -1.08
C GLY A 443 14.66 -10.52 -0.43
N LYS A 444 13.73 -9.96 0.34
CA LYS A 444 12.71 -10.71 1.08
C LYS A 444 11.31 -10.47 0.53
N GLY A 445 10.47 -11.50 0.61
CA GLY A 445 9.03 -11.38 0.38
C GLY A 445 8.36 -10.73 1.58
N VAL A 446 8.21 -11.51 2.65
CA VAL A 446 7.55 -11.13 3.91
C VAL A 446 8.52 -11.34 5.07
N SER A 447 8.75 -10.30 5.89
CA SER A 447 9.66 -10.33 7.04
C SER A 447 8.97 -9.72 8.27
N ALA A 448 8.90 -10.45 9.37
CA ALA A 448 8.35 -9.93 10.63
C ALA A 448 9.35 -10.13 11.78
N ASP A 449 9.54 -9.11 12.61
CA ASP A 449 10.40 -9.21 13.80
C ASP A 449 9.70 -9.99 14.94
N ARG A 450 8.42 -10.35 14.77
CA ARG A 450 7.71 -11.27 15.65
C ARG A 450 7.05 -12.40 14.87
N HIS A 451 5.72 -12.44 14.81
CA HIS A 451 4.99 -13.57 14.23
C HIS A 451 4.51 -13.28 12.80
N ILE A 452 4.46 -14.33 11.98
CA ILE A 452 3.66 -14.33 10.75
C ILE A 452 2.46 -15.26 10.97
N LEU A 453 1.24 -14.73 10.80
CA LEU A 453 0.00 -15.50 10.87
C LEU A 453 -0.70 -15.49 9.50
N ILE A 454 -1.04 -16.68 8.99
CA ILE A 454 -1.71 -16.84 7.70
C ILE A 454 -3.05 -17.54 7.88
N GLY A 455 -4.10 -16.88 7.38
CA GLY A 455 -5.48 -17.34 7.42
C GLY A 455 -6.04 -17.46 8.84
N THR A 456 -7.23 -18.04 8.89
CA THR A 456 -7.89 -18.47 10.14
C THR A 456 -8.62 -19.79 9.87
N ALA A 457 -9.28 -20.34 10.87
CA ALA A 457 -10.19 -21.48 10.67
C ALA A 457 -11.29 -21.20 9.62
N GLU A 458 -11.69 -19.93 9.46
CA GLU A 458 -12.80 -19.50 8.60
C GLU A 458 -12.34 -18.82 7.30
N THR A 459 -11.07 -18.44 7.20
CA THR A 459 -10.56 -17.63 6.07
C THR A 459 -9.32 -18.24 5.44
N SER A 460 -9.31 -18.32 4.11
CA SER A 460 -8.24 -18.90 3.31
C SER A 460 -7.72 -17.85 2.31
N PRO A 461 -6.66 -17.08 2.64
CA PRO A 461 -6.06 -16.12 1.73
C PRO A 461 -5.32 -16.81 0.58
N THR A 462 -5.16 -16.11 -0.55
CA THR A 462 -4.28 -16.55 -1.66
C THR A 462 -2.98 -15.78 -1.60
N ILE A 463 -1.85 -16.48 -1.49
CA ILE A 463 -0.53 -15.87 -1.31
C ILE A 463 0.44 -16.44 -2.33
N GLN A 464 1.10 -15.56 -3.08
CA GLN A 464 2.19 -15.91 -3.99
C GLN A 464 3.43 -15.09 -3.64
N ILE A 465 4.54 -15.78 -3.38
CA ILE A 465 5.80 -15.14 -3.02
C ILE A 465 6.92 -15.65 -3.91
N THR A 466 7.59 -14.72 -4.57
CA THR A 466 8.79 -15.01 -5.36
C THR A 466 9.98 -14.23 -4.82
N THR A 467 11.09 -14.90 -4.56
CA THR A 467 12.40 -14.26 -4.43
C THR A 467 13.37 -14.86 -5.45
N SER A 468 14.20 -14.02 -6.04
CA SER A 468 15.16 -14.45 -7.08
C SER A 468 16.56 -13.84 -6.90
N GLY A 469 16.74 -13.04 -5.85
CA GLY A 469 18.00 -12.40 -5.54
C GLY A 469 19.08 -13.40 -5.12
N ALA A 470 20.31 -13.20 -5.62
CA ALA A 470 21.46 -13.91 -5.09
C ALA A 470 21.77 -13.49 -3.64
N ARG A 471 22.40 -14.38 -2.87
CA ARG A 471 22.95 -14.05 -1.54
C ARG A 471 23.97 -12.91 -1.61
N LEU A 472 24.10 -12.19 -0.50
CA LEU A 472 24.99 -11.05 -0.32
C LEU A 472 26.01 -11.38 0.78
N LEU A 473 27.31 -11.41 0.43
CA LEU A 473 28.37 -11.59 1.42
C LEU A 473 28.43 -10.35 2.33
N VAL A 474 28.18 -10.52 3.62
CA VAL A 474 28.21 -9.46 4.63
C VAL A 474 29.60 -9.31 5.23
N SER A 475 30.20 -10.43 5.65
CA SER A 475 31.52 -10.44 6.27
C SER A 475 32.20 -11.80 6.14
N GLY A 476 33.50 -11.87 6.48
CA GLY A 476 34.25 -13.12 6.49
C GLY A 476 34.58 -13.66 5.09
N SER A 477 35.07 -14.90 5.05
CA SER A 477 35.44 -15.60 3.82
C SER A 477 35.52 -17.11 4.05
N GLY A 478 35.44 -17.90 2.97
CA GLY A 478 35.46 -19.36 3.05
C GLY A 478 34.36 -19.90 3.98
N SER A 479 34.71 -20.81 4.87
CA SER A 479 33.77 -21.39 5.86
C SER A 479 33.33 -20.41 6.96
N ASN A 480 33.96 -19.23 7.08
CA ASN A 480 33.59 -18.20 8.04
C ASN A 480 32.80 -17.05 7.38
N ALA A 481 32.31 -17.24 6.15
CA ALA A 481 31.55 -16.23 5.43
C ALA A 481 30.13 -16.11 6.01
N ASN A 482 29.74 -14.88 6.33
CA ASN A 482 28.38 -14.54 6.74
C ASN A 482 27.63 -13.94 5.54
N TYR A 483 26.44 -14.45 5.25
CA TYR A 483 25.63 -14.00 4.12
C TYR A 483 24.28 -13.47 4.60
N ALA A 484 23.80 -12.42 3.93
CA ALA A 484 22.38 -12.11 3.90
C ALA A 484 21.78 -12.83 2.69
N GLU A 485 20.61 -13.43 2.87
CA GLU A 485 20.01 -14.31 1.87
C GLU A 485 18.55 -13.95 1.61
N ALA A 486 18.05 -14.44 0.48
CA ALA A 486 16.69 -14.16 0.05
C ALA A 486 15.73 -15.12 0.75
N LYS A 487 14.71 -14.59 1.43
CA LYS A 487 13.75 -15.44 2.14
C LYS A 487 12.35 -15.07 1.70
N ALA A 488 11.56 -16.06 1.30
CA ALA A 488 10.18 -15.80 0.89
C ALA A 488 9.34 -15.37 2.10
N MET A 489 9.37 -16.14 3.19
CA MET A 489 8.82 -15.77 4.49
C MET A 489 9.87 -15.92 5.58
N LYS A 490 10.07 -14.87 6.40
CA LYS A 490 10.92 -14.91 7.60
C LYS A 490 10.18 -14.31 8.79
N ALA A 491 10.18 -15.03 9.91
CA ALA A 491 9.72 -14.53 11.21
C ALA A 491 10.81 -14.71 12.26
N ASP A 492 11.01 -13.71 13.12
CA ASP A 492 11.97 -13.80 14.23
C ASP A 492 11.43 -14.58 15.44
N VAL A 493 10.14 -14.96 15.39
CA VAL A 493 9.52 -15.84 16.37
C VAL A 493 8.84 -17.02 15.68
N ASP A 494 7.53 -16.94 15.38
CA ASP A 494 6.77 -18.06 14.83
C ASP A 494 6.14 -17.74 13.48
N VAL A 495 6.05 -18.75 12.62
CA VAL A 495 5.13 -18.76 11.48
C VAL A 495 3.98 -19.72 11.78
N ILE A 496 2.75 -19.23 11.74
CA ILE A 496 1.54 -20.01 11.98
C ILE A 496 0.66 -19.91 10.74
N ILE A 497 0.39 -21.05 10.11
CA ILE A 497 -0.47 -21.16 8.94
C ILE A 497 -1.72 -21.92 9.35
N GLU A 498 -2.80 -21.19 9.62
CA GLU A 498 -4.11 -21.76 9.92
C GLU A 498 -4.77 -22.30 8.66
N ASN A 499 -4.80 -21.47 7.60
CA ASN A 499 -5.36 -21.81 6.30
C ASN A 499 -4.84 -20.90 5.18
N GLY A 500 -4.93 -21.32 3.92
CA GLY A 500 -4.55 -20.53 2.76
C GLY A 500 -4.25 -21.38 1.52
N ASN A 501 -4.18 -20.72 0.37
CA ASN A 501 -3.58 -21.24 -0.85
C ASN A 501 -2.27 -20.48 -1.11
N ILE A 502 -1.15 -21.14 -0.86
CA ILE A 502 0.17 -20.50 -0.76
C ILE A 502 1.11 -21.11 -1.79
N THR A 503 1.68 -20.28 -2.65
CA THR A 503 2.71 -20.69 -3.60
C THR A 503 3.99 -19.89 -3.37
N ILE A 504 5.11 -20.58 -3.21
CA ILE A 504 6.42 -20.00 -2.95
C ILE A 504 7.44 -20.46 -4.00
N SER A 505 8.23 -19.52 -4.50
CA SER A 505 9.46 -19.81 -5.24
C SER A 505 10.56 -18.89 -4.74
N SER A 506 11.46 -19.40 -3.90
CA SER A 506 12.55 -18.65 -3.31
C SER A 506 13.89 -19.03 -3.94
N SER A 507 14.83 -18.09 -4.05
CA SER A 507 16.22 -18.37 -4.42
C SER A 507 17.07 -18.89 -3.27
N ASP A 508 16.55 -18.78 -2.05
CA ASP A 508 17.08 -19.37 -0.83
C ASP A 508 15.88 -19.92 -0.01
N ASP A 509 15.71 -19.66 1.29
CA ASP A 509 14.69 -20.42 2.05
C ASP A 509 13.25 -20.05 1.67
N GLY A 510 12.38 -21.05 1.70
CA GLY A 510 10.94 -20.88 1.51
C GLY A 510 10.30 -20.19 2.72
N ILE A 511 10.24 -20.91 3.85
CA ILE A 511 9.69 -20.42 5.10
C ILE A 511 10.73 -20.65 6.22
N LYS A 512 11.16 -19.57 6.87
CA LYS A 512 12.07 -19.63 8.02
C LYS A 512 11.48 -18.97 9.25
N ALA A 513 11.61 -19.61 10.40
CA ALA A 513 11.28 -19.02 11.69
C ALA A 513 12.37 -19.33 12.73
N GLU A 514 12.66 -18.38 13.61
CA GLU A 514 13.71 -18.57 14.62
C GLU A 514 13.24 -19.42 15.83
N ASN A 515 11.93 -19.60 16.02
CA ASN A 515 11.37 -20.47 17.06
C ASN A 515 10.57 -21.64 16.50
N SER A 516 9.44 -21.38 15.83
CA SER A 516 8.59 -22.48 15.33
C SER A 516 7.82 -22.19 14.04
N ILE A 517 7.51 -23.25 13.31
CA ILE A 517 6.59 -23.24 12.17
C ILE A 517 5.48 -24.24 12.44
N THR A 518 4.23 -23.77 12.47
CA THR A 518 3.04 -24.61 12.63
C THR A 518 2.12 -24.46 11.43
N ILE A 519 1.84 -25.57 10.75
CA ILE A 519 0.95 -25.62 9.58
C ILE A 519 -0.26 -26.48 9.93
N ASN A 520 -1.42 -25.85 10.09
CA ASN A 520 -2.64 -26.52 10.52
C ASN A 520 -3.42 -27.14 9.36
N ASN A 521 -3.80 -26.34 8.37
CA ASN A 521 -4.51 -26.84 7.19
C ASN A 521 -4.44 -25.86 6.02
N CYS A 522 -3.57 -26.08 5.04
CA CYS A 522 -3.49 -25.23 3.84
C CYS A 522 -3.25 -26.04 2.57
N VAL A 523 -3.32 -25.37 1.41
CA VAL A 523 -2.61 -25.81 0.21
C VAL A 523 -1.30 -25.04 0.16
N LEU A 524 -0.17 -25.73 0.24
CA LEU A 524 1.17 -25.12 0.20
C LEU A 524 2.02 -25.76 -0.89
N ASP A 525 2.41 -24.95 -1.88
CA ASP A 525 3.31 -25.33 -2.96
C ASP A 525 4.63 -24.52 -2.86
N ILE A 526 5.69 -25.12 -2.34
CA ILE A 526 7.05 -24.59 -2.44
C ILE A 526 7.70 -25.19 -3.70
N LEU A 527 7.75 -24.40 -4.77
CA LEU A 527 8.18 -24.84 -6.10
C LEU A 527 9.71 -24.86 -6.26
N ASN A 528 10.39 -24.01 -5.49
CA ASN A 528 11.83 -23.87 -5.45
C ASN A 528 12.26 -23.19 -4.13
N SER A 529 13.34 -23.66 -3.52
CA SER A 529 14.04 -23.03 -2.41
C SER A 529 15.40 -23.69 -2.21
N VAL A 530 16.28 -23.10 -1.37
CA VAL A 530 17.43 -23.82 -0.81
C VAL A 530 16.92 -24.79 0.24
N GLU A 531 16.42 -24.27 1.36
CA GLU A 531 15.61 -25.06 2.29
C GLU A 531 14.12 -24.77 2.13
N GLY A 532 13.27 -25.78 2.24
CA GLY A 532 11.82 -25.61 2.12
C GLY A 532 11.23 -24.89 3.32
N VAL A 533 11.29 -25.57 4.47
CA VAL A 533 10.78 -25.12 5.76
C VAL A 533 11.87 -25.33 6.82
N GLU A 534 12.28 -24.26 7.50
CA GLU A 534 13.37 -24.27 8.48
C GLU A 534 12.97 -23.59 9.79
N ALA A 535 13.06 -24.32 10.90
CA ALA A 535 12.91 -23.80 12.26
C ALA A 535 13.35 -24.85 13.29
N PRO A 536 13.63 -24.49 14.55
CA PRO A 536 13.86 -25.48 15.61
C PRO A 536 12.69 -26.44 15.83
N PHE A 537 11.46 -25.95 15.73
CA PHE A 537 10.24 -26.75 15.90
C PHE A 537 9.34 -26.61 14.69
N ILE A 538 9.11 -27.71 13.98
CA ILE A 538 8.24 -27.74 12.80
C ILE A 538 7.09 -28.71 13.06
N THR A 539 5.86 -28.24 12.91
CA THR A 539 4.66 -29.06 13.13
C THR A 539 3.70 -28.96 11.95
N PHE A 540 3.35 -30.11 11.38
CA PHE A 540 2.30 -30.26 10.37
C PHE A 540 1.10 -30.96 11.01
N ASN A 541 -0.03 -30.25 11.17
CA ASN A 541 -1.28 -30.81 11.69
C ASN A 541 -2.28 -31.20 10.59
N GLY A 542 -1.99 -30.89 9.33
CA GLY A 542 -2.90 -31.14 8.20
C GLY A 542 -2.50 -30.37 6.94
N GLY A 543 -3.39 -30.40 5.93
CA GLY A 543 -3.21 -29.72 4.66
C GLY A 543 -2.71 -30.62 3.52
N ASN A 544 -2.58 -30.01 2.33
CA ASN A 544 -1.99 -30.59 1.13
C ASN A 544 -0.72 -29.80 0.78
N ILE A 545 0.43 -30.44 0.96
CA ILE A 545 1.71 -29.75 1.04
C ILE A 545 2.71 -30.40 0.08
N HIS A 546 3.25 -29.60 -0.83
CA HIS A 546 4.25 -30.02 -1.79
C HIS A 546 5.48 -29.11 -1.66
N ILE A 547 6.63 -29.70 -1.32
CA ILE A 547 7.88 -28.98 -1.13
C ILE A 547 8.94 -29.52 -2.07
N LYS A 548 9.56 -28.62 -2.84
CA LYS A 548 10.71 -28.90 -3.69
C LYS A 548 11.84 -27.92 -3.39
N SER A 549 12.97 -28.47 -2.97
CA SER A 549 14.13 -27.72 -2.50
C SER A 549 15.43 -28.24 -3.13
N SER A 550 16.45 -27.39 -3.20
CA SER A 550 17.79 -27.78 -3.65
C SER A 550 18.63 -28.39 -2.54
N ASP A 551 18.34 -28.01 -1.30
CA ASP A 551 18.88 -28.62 -0.09
C ASP A 551 17.75 -29.38 0.61
N ASP A 552 17.57 -29.20 1.92
CA ASP A 552 16.54 -29.89 2.70
C ASP A 552 15.14 -29.39 2.39
N CYS A 553 14.18 -30.28 2.21
CA CYS A 553 12.78 -29.82 2.10
C CYS A 553 12.23 -29.39 3.47
N ILE A 554 12.60 -30.10 4.53
CA ILE A 554 12.22 -29.80 5.92
C ILE A 554 13.48 -29.91 6.75
N ASN A 555 13.90 -28.82 7.40
CA ASN A 555 15.09 -28.75 8.24
C ASN A 555 14.70 -28.31 9.67
N ALA A 556 14.63 -29.26 10.60
CA ALA A 556 14.42 -28.95 12.01
C ALA A 556 15.76 -28.80 12.74
N THR A 557 16.16 -27.57 13.07
CA THR A 557 17.51 -27.28 13.58
C THR A 557 17.56 -26.02 14.46
N PHE A 558 18.44 -26.01 15.46
CA PHE A 558 18.85 -24.79 16.18
C PHE A 558 20.04 -24.07 15.52
N GLY A 559 20.57 -24.60 14.42
CA GLY A 559 21.68 -23.99 13.68
C GLY A 559 23.05 -24.13 14.34
N PHE A 560 23.20 -24.97 15.37
CA PHE A 560 24.49 -25.20 16.03
C PHE A 560 25.46 -26.05 15.20
N GLY A 561 24.94 -26.80 14.22
CA GLY A 561 25.68 -27.71 13.36
C GLY A 561 26.17 -28.99 14.06
N GLY A 562 26.58 -29.97 13.26
CA GLY A 562 27.14 -31.24 13.71
C GLY A 562 26.11 -32.35 13.95
N GLU A 563 26.60 -33.55 14.24
CA GLU A 563 25.83 -34.82 14.29
C GLU A 563 25.13 -35.08 15.64
N GLY A 564 25.12 -34.10 16.54
CA GLY A 564 24.56 -34.25 17.88
C GLY A 564 23.07 -33.92 17.89
N ASN A 565 22.31 -34.60 18.76
CA ASN A 565 20.92 -34.21 19.03
C ASN A 565 20.89 -32.81 19.70
N ASP A 566 20.43 -31.80 18.98
CA ASP A 566 20.34 -30.41 19.45
C ASP A 566 19.02 -30.07 20.17
N GLY A 567 18.08 -31.02 20.19
CA GLY A 567 16.77 -30.88 20.80
C GLY A 567 15.67 -30.37 19.87
N SER A 568 15.95 -30.13 18.59
CA SER A 568 14.95 -29.76 17.59
C SER A 568 13.91 -30.88 17.38
N LEU A 569 12.77 -30.55 16.78
CA LEU A 569 11.71 -31.53 16.53
C LEU A 569 10.89 -31.21 15.27
N ALA A 570 10.84 -32.16 14.35
CA ALA A 570 9.86 -32.20 13.27
C ALA A 570 8.69 -33.13 13.65
N THR A 571 7.46 -32.60 13.67
CA THR A 571 6.24 -33.32 14.02
C THR A 571 5.25 -33.35 12.86
N PHE A 572 4.74 -34.53 12.55
CA PHE A 572 3.74 -34.77 11.51
C PHE A 572 2.53 -35.46 12.12
N ASN A 573 1.50 -34.67 12.43
CA ASN A 573 0.29 -35.17 13.07
C ASN A 573 -0.76 -35.66 12.05
N ASP A 574 -0.90 -34.96 10.93
CA ASP A 574 -1.77 -35.33 9.81
C ASP A 574 -1.35 -34.60 8.51
N GLY A 575 -2.09 -34.77 7.43
CA GLY A 575 -1.92 -34.08 6.15
C GLY A 575 -1.41 -34.98 5.03
N TYR A 576 -1.43 -34.46 3.80
CA TYR A 576 -0.82 -35.09 2.64
C TYR A 576 0.43 -34.29 2.26
N ILE A 577 1.60 -34.82 2.58
CA ILE A 577 2.87 -34.10 2.55
C ILE A 577 3.81 -34.81 1.59
N VAL A 578 4.23 -34.08 0.56
CA VAL A 578 5.13 -34.56 -0.48
C VAL A 578 6.38 -33.70 -0.49
N VAL A 579 7.52 -34.31 -0.23
CA VAL A 579 8.81 -33.62 -0.28
C VAL A 579 9.67 -34.20 -1.40
N ASN A 580 10.38 -33.31 -2.09
CA ASN A 580 11.17 -33.64 -3.26
C ASN A 580 12.43 -32.78 -3.31
N THR A 581 13.48 -33.26 -2.66
CA THR A 581 14.80 -32.64 -2.69
C THR A 581 15.55 -32.96 -3.99
N THR A 582 16.52 -32.10 -4.34
CA THR A 582 17.43 -32.31 -5.47
C THR A 582 18.92 -32.34 -5.07
N GLY A 583 19.24 -32.06 -3.80
CA GLY A 583 20.62 -32.01 -3.31
C GLY A 583 20.73 -32.47 -1.86
N GLY A 584 19.97 -31.85 -0.96
CA GLY A 584 19.92 -32.16 0.48
C GLY A 584 19.01 -33.35 0.85
N ASP A 585 18.55 -33.37 2.09
CA ASP A 585 17.66 -34.38 2.63
C ASP A 585 16.18 -34.14 2.32
N GLY A 586 15.40 -35.21 2.36
CA GLY A 586 13.95 -35.09 2.28
C GLY A 586 13.37 -34.48 3.56
N ILE A 587 13.72 -35.07 4.70
CA ILE A 587 13.38 -34.61 6.04
C ILE A 587 14.68 -34.69 6.84
N ASP A 588 15.15 -33.55 7.31
CA ASP A 588 16.28 -33.46 8.24
C ASP A 588 15.80 -32.92 9.59
N SER A 589 16.33 -33.52 10.65
CA SER A 589 16.24 -32.97 11.99
C SER A 589 17.52 -33.24 12.78
N ASN A 590 18.18 -32.16 13.17
CA ASN A 590 19.27 -32.23 14.15
C ASN A 590 18.82 -32.69 15.54
N GLY A 591 17.53 -32.97 15.75
CA GLY A 591 16.95 -33.52 16.96
C GLY A 591 16.08 -34.74 16.66
N ASN A 592 14.78 -34.64 16.87
CA ASN A 592 13.86 -35.76 16.75
C ASN A 592 12.85 -35.59 15.60
N VAL A 593 12.33 -36.71 15.13
CA VAL A 593 11.19 -36.77 14.22
C VAL A 593 10.05 -37.54 14.88
N LEU A 594 8.85 -36.99 14.87
CA LEU A 594 7.64 -37.64 15.36
C LEU A 594 6.57 -37.65 14.27
N ILE A 595 6.11 -38.83 13.88
CA ILE A 595 5.02 -38.99 12.93
C ILE A 595 3.89 -39.71 13.65
N THR A 596 2.72 -39.08 13.81
CA THR A 596 1.54 -39.71 14.44
C THR A 596 0.41 -39.98 13.46
N GLY A 597 0.45 -39.39 12.26
CA GLY A 597 -0.59 -39.54 11.25
C GLY A 597 -0.18 -38.96 9.89
N GLY A 598 -1.16 -38.81 9.00
CA GLY A 598 -0.95 -38.26 7.65
C GLY A 598 -0.39 -39.27 6.64
N THR A 599 -0.17 -38.78 5.42
CA THR A 599 0.49 -39.47 4.30
C THR A 599 1.71 -38.67 3.90
N ILE A 600 2.89 -39.22 4.14
CA ILE A 600 4.19 -38.59 3.90
C ILE A 600 4.90 -39.34 2.79
N ILE A 601 5.15 -38.65 1.68
CA ILE A 601 5.82 -39.18 0.49
C ILE A 601 7.12 -38.42 0.29
N VAL A 602 8.24 -39.12 0.39
CA VAL A 602 9.57 -38.54 0.22
C VAL A 602 10.23 -39.07 -1.04
N HIS A 603 10.40 -38.19 -2.01
CA HIS A 603 11.30 -38.41 -3.14
C HIS A 603 12.69 -37.93 -2.75
N GLY A 604 13.46 -38.80 -2.08
CA GLY A 604 14.80 -38.51 -1.60
C GLY A 604 15.80 -38.11 -2.69
N PRO A 605 17.02 -37.74 -2.31
CA PRO A 605 17.98 -37.08 -3.20
C PRO A 605 18.54 -37.99 -4.29
N PRO A 606 19.05 -37.41 -5.39
CA PRO A 606 19.66 -38.17 -6.47
C PRO A 606 21.03 -38.77 -6.13
N TYR A 607 21.75 -38.22 -5.15
CA TYR A 607 23.14 -38.57 -4.86
C TYR A 607 23.38 -38.66 -3.35
N SER A 608 24.34 -39.50 -2.96
CA SER A 608 24.85 -39.58 -1.58
C SER A 608 25.83 -38.43 -1.29
N PRO A 609 26.09 -38.06 -0.02
CA PRO A 609 25.71 -38.77 1.22
C PRO A 609 24.23 -38.64 1.61
N GLU A 610 23.53 -37.62 1.12
CA GLU A 610 22.18 -37.27 1.55
C GLU A 610 21.14 -38.39 1.34
N VAL A 611 20.08 -38.33 2.12
CA VAL A 611 19.06 -39.36 2.32
C VAL A 611 17.64 -38.77 2.32
N GLY A 612 16.63 -39.63 2.31
CA GLY A 612 15.25 -39.16 2.38
C GLY A 612 14.80 -38.81 3.80
N LEU A 613 15.47 -39.34 4.81
CA LEU A 613 15.19 -39.11 6.22
C LEU A 613 16.51 -39.15 6.96
N ASP A 614 16.89 -38.02 7.54
CA ASP A 614 18.00 -37.90 8.48
C ASP A 614 17.50 -37.39 9.82
N TYR A 615 18.12 -37.88 10.88
CA TYR A 615 17.87 -37.41 12.24
C TYR A 615 19.01 -37.81 13.19
N ASN A 616 19.34 -36.93 14.14
CA ASN A 616 20.39 -37.18 15.15
C ASN A 616 19.85 -37.84 16.43
N GLY A 617 18.56 -37.70 16.70
CA GLY A 617 17.86 -38.19 17.89
C GLY A 617 17.08 -39.48 17.63
N THR A 618 15.77 -39.41 17.77
CA THR A 618 14.86 -40.52 17.48
C THR A 618 13.83 -40.13 16.43
N CYS A 619 13.51 -41.07 15.54
CA CYS A 619 12.39 -40.97 14.62
C CYS A 619 11.30 -41.96 15.04
N ASN A 620 10.23 -41.49 15.66
CA ASN A 620 9.12 -42.33 16.11
C ASN A 620 7.95 -42.22 15.14
N VAL A 621 7.63 -43.32 14.47
CA VAL A 621 6.41 -43.45 13.65
C VAL A 621 5.35 -44.17 14.48
N ASN A 622 4.36 -43.42 14.93
CA ASN A 622 3.28 -43.86 15.79
C ASN A 622 1.91 -43.97 15.10
N GLY A 623 1.84 -43.61 13.82
CA GLY A 623 0.66 -43.75 12.97
C GLY A 623 0.93 -43.18 11.58
N GLY A 624 -0.08 -43.26 10.69
CA GLY A 624 -0.01 -42.71 9.34
C GLY A 624 0.68 -43.60 8.31
N PHE A 625 0.92 -43.03 7.14
CA PHE A 625 1.56 -43.67 5.99
C PHE A 625 2.85 -42.94 5.64
N LEU A 626 3.97 -43.66 5.60
CA LEU A 626 5.28 -43.11 5.25
C LEU A 626 5.89 -43.96 4.13
N VAL A 627 6.26 -43.33 3.02
CA VAL A 627 7.11 -43.94 1.98
C VAL A 627 8.24 -42.99 1.59
N ILE A 628 9.46 -43.53 1.57
CA ILE A 628 10.67 -42.79 1.24
C ILE A 628 11.45 -43.60 0.21
N SER A 629 11.72 -43.02 -0.95
CA SER A 629 12.78 -43.53 -1.84
C SER A 629 14.10 -42.86 -1.55
N GLY A 630 15.18 -43.65 -1.54
CA GLY A 630 16.52 -43.14 -1.28
C GLY A 630 17.56 -43.57 -2.32
N THR A 631 18.70 -42.87 -2.28
CA THR A 631 19.91 -43.18 -3.05
C THR A 631 20.77 -44.26 -2.38
N ASN A 632 21.90 -44.61 -2.98
CA ASN A 632 22.86 -45.54 -2.40
C ASN A 632 23.72 -44.83 -1.35
N SER A 633 23.22 -44.74 -0.11
CA SER A 633 23.92 -44.11 1.00
C SER A 633 24.11 -45.09 2.17
N PHE A 634 25.27 -45.00 2.81
CA PHE A 634 25.52 -45.68 4.09
C PHE A 634 24.76 -45.00 5.25
N MET A 635 24.27 -43.78 5.02
CA MET A 635 23.51 -43.00 5.99
C MET A 635 22.01 -43.27 5.93
N THR A 636 21.50 -44.10 5.00
CA THR A 636 20.06 -44.35 4.90
C THR A 636 19.52 -44.80 6.26
N GLN A 637 18.70 -43.95 6.88
CA GLN A 637 18.08 -44.23 8.15
C GLN A 637 16.71 -44.90 7.97
N ALA A 638 16.17 -45.43 9.06
CA ALA A 638 14.78 -45.90 9.15
C ALA A 638 14.22 -45.43 10.50
N PRO A 639 12.89 -45.48 10.71
CA PRO A 639 12.31 -45.16 12.01
C PRO A 639 12.96 -45.95 13.15
N SER A 640 13.01 -45.36 14.34
CA SER A 640 13.60 -45.94 15.54
C SER A 640 12.77 -47.11 16.09
N ASN A 641 13.42 -48.04 16.80
CA ASN A 641 12.77 -49.20 17.43
C ASN A 641 11.75 -48.84 18.53
N THR A 642 11.72 -47.59 18.97
CA THR A 642 10.74 -47.04 19.91
C THR A 642 9.41 -46.67 19.25
N SER A 643 9.29 -46.77 17.92
CA SER A 643 8.07 -46.53 17.15
C SER A 643 6.92 -47.47 17.56
N ALA A 644 5.69 -46.94 17.61
CA ALA A 644 4.49 -47.76 17.79
C ALA A 644 4.13 -48.54 16.52
N GLN A 645 4.29 -47.94 15.34
CA GLN A 645 4.08 -48.59 14.04
C GLN A 645 5.33 -49.39 13.61
N TYR A 646 5.13 -50.43 12.79
CA TYR A 646 6.23 -51.21 12.22
C TYR A 646 6.72 -50.60 10.92
N SER A 647 8.01 -50.75 10.64
CA SER A 647 8.66 -50.15 9.48
C SER A 647 9.55 -51.16 8.75
N LEU A 648 9.68 -50.95 7.45
CA LEU A 648 10.54 -51.72 6.56
C LEU A 648 11.67 -50.81 6.07
N LYS A 649 12.91 -51.29 6.19
CA LYS A 649 14.07 -50.70 5.51
C LYS A 649 14.51 -51.66 4.42
N ILE A 650 14.27 -51.28 3.18
CA ILE A 650 14.48 -52.14 2.01
C ILE A 650 15.61 -51.54 1.18
N THR A 651 16.64 -52.32 0.88
CA THR A 651 17.82 -51.87 0.13
C THR A 651 18.15 -52.81 -1.01
N PHE A 652 18.59 -52.27 -2.15
CA PHE A 652 18.93 -53.03 -3.34
C PHE A 652 20.44 -53.02 -3.59
N TYR A 653 21.00 -54.15 -4.02
CA TYR A 653 22.42 -54.19 -4.42
C TYR A 653 22.68 -53.52 -5.78
N GLN A 654 21.62 -53.32 -6.57
CA GLN A 654 21.66 -52.67 -7.88
C GLN A 654 20.61 -51.58 -7.94
N GLN A 655 20.94 -50.48 -8.62
CA GLN A 655 20.00 -49.38 -8.84
C GLN A 655 18.75 -49.86 -9.59
N LEU A 656 17.59 -49.41 -9.14
CA LEU A 656 16.34 -49.52 -9.89
C LEU A 656 16.03 -48.19 -10.58
N SER A 657 15.54 -48.27 -11.82
CA SER A 657 15.13 -47.09 -12.61
C SER A 657 13.89 -46.45 -12.00
N SER A 658 13.76 -45.12 -12.08
CA SER A 658 12.53 -44.37 -11.75
C SER A 658 11.26 -44.87 -12.45
N SER A 659 11.41 -45.52 -13.62
CA SER A 659 10.31 -46.15 -14.35
C SER A 659 9.91 -47.54 -13.81
N THR A 660 10.69 -48.11 -12.88
CA THR A 660 10.42 -49.42 -12.28
C THR A 660 9.55 -49.24 -11.04
N LEU A 661 8.30 -49.66 -11.11
CA LEU A 661 7.41 -49.66 -9.94
C LEU A 661 7.99 -50.54 -8.83
N PHE A 662 7.90 -50.05 -7.60
CA PHE A 662 8.18 -50.81 -6.40
C PHE A 662 6.85 -51.24 -5.78
N HIS A 663 6.68 -52.53 -5.50
CA HIS A 663 5.43 -53.07 -5.00
C HIS A 663 5.62 -54.00 -3.79
N ILE A 664 4.78 -53.84 -2.78
CA ILE A 664 4.67 -54.74 -1.63
C ILE A 664 3.24 -55.27 -1.55
N GLN A 665 3.11 -56.59 -1.44
CA GLN A 665 1.84 -57.25 -1.14
C GLN A 665 1.98 -58.22 0.03
N ASN A 666 0.86 -58.46 0.71
CA ASN A 666 0.76 -59.49 1.74
C ASN A 666 0.53 -60.89 1.13
N ALA A 667 0.44 -61.91 2.00
CA ALA A 667 0.21 -63.30 1.58
C ALA A 667 -1.13 -63.53 0.86
N ALA A 668 -2.12 -62.66 1.05
CA ALA A 668 -3.40 -62.69 0.34
C ALA A 668 -3.35 -62.00 -1.03
N GLY A 669 -2.23 -61.34 -1.38
CA GLY A 669 -2.07 -60.58 -2.61
C GLY A 669 -2.67 -59.17 -2.54
N GLU A 670 -2.99 -58.68 -1.33
CA GLU A 670 -3.48 -57.31 -1.14
C GLU A 670 -2.32 -56.32 -1.30
N ASP A 671 -2.56 -55.24 -2.06
CA ASP A 671 -1.59 -54.18 -2.29
C ASP A 671 -1.42 -53.33 -1.02
N MET A 672 -0.18 -53.23 -0.54
CA MET A 672 0.17 -52.39 0.59
C MET A 672 0.87 -51.10 0.17
N LEU A 673 1.62 -51.18 -0.92
CA LEU A 673 2.40 -50.09 -1.47
C LEU A 673 2.66 -50.42 -2.92
N THR A 674 2.18 -49.59 -3.83
CA THR A 674 2.68 -49.50 -5.19
C THR A 674 3.22 -48.08 -5.39
N PHE A 675 4.53 -47.95 -5.47
CA PHE A 675 5.22 -46.66 -5.52
C PHE A 675 6.12 -46.54 -6.74
N GLN A 676 6.09 -45.36 -7.36
CA GLN A 676 6.95 -44.95 -8.44
C GLN A 676 7.78 -43.74 -7.98
N PRO A 677 9.00 -43.99 -7.48
CA PRO A 677 9.94 -42.92 -7.16
C PRO A 677 10.18 -41.97 -8.34
N LYS A 678 10.29 -40.68 -8.07
CA LYS A 678 10.54 -39.64 -9.08
C LYS A 678 11.91 -39.78 -9.75
N ARG A 679 12.83 -40.53 -9.12
CA ARG A 679 14.19 -40.74 -9.57
C ARG A 679 14.66 -42.17 -9.28
N ASN A 680 15.78 -42.55 -9.89
CA ASN A 680 16.36 -43.87 -9.71
C ASN A 680 16.71 -44.08 -8.22
N TYR A 681 16.51 -45.29 -7.72
CA TYR A 681 16.48 -45.54 -6.28
C TYR A 681 17.21 -46.83 -5.91
N TYR A 682 17.78 -46.83 -4.70
CA TYR A 682 18.51 -47.94 -4.08
C TYR A 682 17.86 -48.41 -2.78
N SER A 683 16.93 -47.63 -2.24
CA SER A 683 16.24 -47.99 -1.03
C SER A 683 14.79 -47.53 -1.03
N ILE A 684 13.97 -48.24 -0.27
CA ILE A 684 12.62 -47.85 0.12
C ILE A 684 12.52 -48.00 1.64
N VAL A 685 12.16 -46.93 2.33
CA VAL A 685 11.70 -46.99 3.72
C VAL A 685 10.18 -46.86 3.71
N PHE A 686 9.50 -47.79 4.36
CA PHE A 686 8.04 -47.85 4.36
C PHE A 686 7.49 -48.14 5.75
N SER A 687 6.46 -47.39 6.16
CA SER A 687 5.70 -47.67 7.37
C SER A 687 4.22 -47.39 7.10
N SER A 688 3.36 -48.29 7.54
CA SER A 688 1.90 -48.13 7.57
C SER A 688 1.31 -49.06 8.62
N ASP A 689 0.05 -48.83 8.99
CA ASP A 689 -0.75 -49.73 9.82
C ASP A 689 -0.93 -51.12 9.21
N MET A 690 -0.78 -51.25 7.89
CA MET A 690 -0.81 -52.52 7.17
C MET A 690 0.43 -53.40 7.44
N VAL A 691 1.54 -52.84 7.94
CA VAL A 691 2.74 -53.59 8.31
C VAL A 691 2.54 -54.24 9.69
N VAL A 692 2.22 -55.53 9.70
CA VAL A 692 1.80 -56.27 10.90
C VAL A 692 2.89 -57.27 11.32
N PRO A 693 3.25 -57.36 12.61
CA PRO A 693 4.23 -58.32 13.12
C PRO A 693 3.79 -59.77 12.90
N GLY A 694 4.75 -60.62 12.54
CA GLY A 694 4.51 -62.05 12.31
C GLY A 694 3.88 -62.38 10.95
N THR A 695 3.45 -61.37 10.19
CA THR A 695 2.88 -61.54 8.85
C THR A 695 3.98 -61.64 7.79
N GLY A 696 3.73 -62.46 6.76
CA GLY A 696 4.59 -62.63 5.60
C GLY A 696 4.20 -61.73 4.43
N TYR A 697 5.20 -61.16 3.77
CA TYR A 697 5.06 -60.21 2.67
C TYR A 697 5.99 -60.57 1.51
N ALA A 698 5.65 -60.07 0.33
CA ALA A 698 6.40 -60.25 -0.90
C ALA A 698 6.67 -58.91 -1.59
N ILE A 699 7.91 -58.72 -2.05
CA ILE A 699 8.35 -57.53 -2.78
C ILE A 699 8.45 -57.86 -4.26
N TYR A 700 7.84 -57.02 -5.09
CA TYR A 700 7.92 -57.08 -6.54
C TYR A 700 8.48 -55.77 -7.09
N THR A 701 9.12 -55.86 -8.27
CA THR A 701 9.56 -54.67 -9.01
C THR A 701 9.13 -54.77 -10.47
N GLY A 702 8.87 -53.62 -11.10
CA GLY A 702 8.38 -53.55 -12.48
C GLY A 702 6.87 -53.81 -12.53
N GLY A 703 6.38 -54.43 -13.60
CA GLY A 703 4.95 -54.65 -13.80
C GLY A 703 4.18 -53.38 -14.12
N SER A 704 2.87 -53.39 -13.88
CA SER A 704 1.96 -52.27 -14.08
C SER A 704 0.90 -52.22 -12.97
N HIS A 705 0.28 -51.05 -12.81
CA HIS A 705 -0.83 -50.85 -11.87
C HIS A 705 -1.96 -50.12 -12.61
N SER A 706 -3.21 -50.59 -12.46
CA SER A 706 -4.37 -50.06 -13.20
C SER A 706 -5.03 -48.82 -12.58
N GLY A 707 -4.67 -48.50 -11.33
CA GLY A 707 -5.21 -47.37 -10.58
C GLY A 707 -4.57 -46.02 -10.92
N THR A 708 -4.94 -44.99 -10.15
CA THR A 708 -4.46 -43.62 -10.32
C THR A 708 -3.12 -43.43 -9.60
N VAL A 709 -2.18 -42.74 -10.24
CA VAL A 709 -0.93 -42.29 -9.62
C VAL A 709 -1.00 -40.82 -9.26
N THR A 710 -0.66 -40.50 -8.01
CA THR A 710 -0.51 -39.14 -7.50
C THR A 710 0.79 -39.08 -6.72
N ASP A 711 1.69 -38.16 -7.08
CA ASP A 711 3.02 -38.00 -6.45
C ASP A 711 3.86 -39.29 -6.34
N GLY A 712 3.66 -40.21 -7.29
CA GLY A 712 4.33 -41.50 -7.33
C GLY A 712 3.59 -42.61 -6.58
N LEU A 713 2.59 -42.32 -5.76
CA LEU A 713 1.79 -43.33 -5.07
C LEU A 713 0.61 -43.75 -5.94
N TYR A 714 0.46 -45.06 -6.17
CA TYR A 714 -0.69 -45.63 -6.87
C TYR A 714 -1.80 -46.01 -5.88
N SER A 715 -3.06 -45.78 -6.27
CA SER A 715 -4.23 -46.16 -5.48
C SER A 715 -5.44 -46.55 -6.36
N GLY A 716 -6.40 -47.29 -5.79
CA GLY A 716 -7.68 -47.58 -6.44
C GLY A 716 -7.63 -48.53 -7.66
N GLY A 717 -6.68 -49.47 -7.69
CA GLY A 717 -6.52 -50.42 -8.80
C GLY A 717 -5.87 -51.74 -8.37
N THR A 718 -5.24 -52.42 -9.33
CA THR A 718 -4.57 -53.71 -9.10
C THR A 718 -3.19 -53.70 -9.74
N TYR A 719 -2.20 -54.14 -8.96
CA TYR A 719 -0.85 -54.42 -9.43
C TYR A 719 -0.78 -55.77 -10.17
N SER A 720 -0.04 -55.85 -11.28
CA SER A 720 0.19 -57.13 -11.98
C SER A 720 1.47 -57.14 -12.81
N GLY A 721 1.96 -58.34 -13.17
CA GLY A 721 3.07 -58.51 -14.12
C GLY A 721 4.46 -58.19 -13.59
N GLY A 722 4.62 -57.98 -12.28
CA GLY A 722 5.89 -57.72 -11.61
C GLY A 722 6.81 -58.94 -11.48
N THR A 723 8.10 -58.68 -11.28
CA THR A 723 9.09 -59.72 -10.93
C THR A 723 9.20 -59.82 -9.41
N LEU A 724 8.91 -61.01 -8.85
CA LEU A 724 9.14 -61.30 -7.44
C LEU A 724 10.64 -61.19 -7.10
N ARG A 725 10.97 -60.40 -6.08
CA ARG A 725 12.34 -60.20 -5.62
C ARG A 725 12.65 -60.93 -4.33
N LYS A 726 11.75 -60.82 -3.35
CA LYS A 726 11.99 -61.34 -2.01
C LYS A 726 10.67 -61.61 -1.29
N THR A 727 10.63 -62.67 -0.50
CA THR A 727 9.61 -62.87 0.54
C THR A 727 10.27 -62.74 1.91
N PHE A 728 9.54 -62.19 2.88
CA PHE A 728 10.05 -61.96 4.24
C PHE A 728 8.90 -61.92 5.25
N ASN A 729 9.23 -62.09 6.53
CA ASN A 729 8.29 -61.89 7.63
C ASN A 729 8.69 -60.66 8.44
N VAL A 730 7.72 -59.89 8.94
CA VAL A 730 7.99 -58.79 9.87
C VAL A 730 8.32 -59.37 11.24
N SER A 731 9.55 -59.17 11.71
CA SER A 731 10.09 -59.82 12.91
C SER A 731 10.54 -58.86 14.01
N ALA A 732 10.71 -57.59 13.69
CA ALA A 732 11.09 -56.53 14.62
C ALA A 732 10.42 -55.20 14.21
N LYS A 733 10.45 -54.21 15.11
CA LYS A 733 9.91 -52.86 14.85
C LYS A 733 10.44 -52.26 13.55
N VAL A 734 11.72 -52.47 13.27
CA VAL A 734 12.32 -52.24 11.96
C VAL A 734 12.73 -53.57 11.36
N THR A 735 12.11 -53.96 10.25
CA THR A 735 12.51 -55.14 9.49
C THR A 735 13.39 -54.72 8.32
N ASN A 736 14.64 -55.19 8.30
CA ASN A 736 15.61 -54.93 7.24
C ASN A 736 15.50 -56.00 6.15
N VAL A 737 15.37 -55.58 4.89
CA VAL A 737 15.28 -56.47 3.73
C VAL A 737 16.27 -56.02 2.67
N SER A 738 17.14 -56.93 2.22
CA SER A 738 18.12 -56.63 1.17
C SER A 738 18.12 -57.69 0.08
N PHE A 739 18.24 -57.28 -1.19
CA PHE A 739 18.30 -58.18 -2.34
C PHE A 739 18.95 -57.56 -3.59
#